data_AF-A0A8T3TRJ2-F1
#
_entry.id   AF-A0A8T3TRJ2-F1
#
_cell.length_a   1.000
_cell.length_b   1.000
_cell.length_c   1.000
_cell.angle_alpha   90.00
_cell.angle_beta   90.00
_cell.angle_gamma   90.00
#
_symmetry.space_group_name_H-M   'P 1'
#
loop_
_entity.id
_entity.type
_entity.pdbx_description
1 polymer ?
#
loop_
_entity_poly.entity_id
_entity_poly.type
_entity_poly.pdbx_seq_one_letter_code
_entity_poly.pdbx_strand_id
1 'polypeptide(L)'
;MDRFDKFTDRARKVLTLAQDEAQRFNHNYIGTEHLLLGLVREGEGVAARVLENMNVELSKVRTAVEFIIGRGDRPVVGEVGLTPRAKRVIELAIDEARRLGHNYIGTEHLLLGLVREGEGIAAGVLESLGVNLDKVRHQVIHVLSQSSSTTPTQETKRPSKTPTLDQLGINLTEAARSGALDPVIGREKEIERVIQILSRRRKNNPALIGEPGVGKTAIAEGLAHRIVSGDVPETLTDKRVLTLDIGSLVAGTKYRGEFEERLKKIIEELRNSNDSVLFIDELHTLVGAGAAEGAIDAANILKPPLARGELQCIGATTLDEYRKYIEKDSALERRFQPVMVDEPTVDEAIAILFGIRERFEQHHKVKISDEAVKAAVDLSVRYVADRALPDKAIDLIDEAGSRVRLRSAKAPAEIKSAQQALEEVTQQKDEAIAGQDYEAAARLRDEEARGKEQIEELKKAWHEERAKETPIVTDEDIAQVVSMWTGIPVVRISVEESERLLHMEDALHKRYIGQQEAITTISRAVRRARAGLKDPKRPIGSFIFMGPTGVGKTELAKALAEFMFGSEDALVKIDMSEFMERHNVSRLVGAPPGYVGYDEGGQLTEAVRRKSYSVVLLDEIEKAHPEVFNILLQILEDGHLTDAKGRRVDFRNTVIIM
;
A
#
# COMPACT_ATOMS: atom_id res chain seq x y z
N MET A 1 -16.81 -24.26 8.40
CA MET A 1 -15.45 -24.31 8.99
C MET A 1 -15.62 -24.17 10.48
N ASP A 2 -15.12 -25.14 11.22
CA ASP A 2 -15.43 -25.25 12.63
C ASP A 2 -14.85 -24.05 13.38
N ARG A 3 -15.62 -23.43 14.28
CA ARG A 3 -15.25 -22.17 14.96
C ARG A 3 -13.94 -22.32 15.78
N PHE A 4 -13.46 -23.56 15.92
CA PHE A 4 -12.30 -24.02 16.68
C PHE A 4 -11.03 -24.32 15.85
N ASP A 5 -11.02 -24.14 14.53
CA ASP A 5 -9.85 -24.42 13.68
C ASP A 5 -8.65 -23.50 13.97
N LYS A 6 -8.90 -22.30 14.52
CA LYS A 6 -7.86 -21.33 14.87
C LYS A 6 -7.28 -21.50 16.28
N PHE A 7 -7.81 -22.41 17.09
CA PHE A 7 -7.33 -22.65 18.44
C PHE A 7 -6.08 -23.54 18.43
N THR A 8 -5.10 -23.18 19.24
CA THR A 8 -3.97 -24.08 19.54
C THR A 8 -4.46 -25.34 20.27
N ASP A 9 -3.72 -26.43 20.18
CA ASP A 9 -4.08 -27.68 20.88
C ASP A 9 -4.23 -27.47 22.39
N ARG A 10 -3.40 -26.59 22.99
CA ARG A 10 -3.51 -26.20 24.40
C ARG A 10 -4.79 -25.41 24.68
N ALA A 11 -5.17 -24.47 23.82
CA ALA A 11 -6.41 -23.72 23.99
C ALA A 11 -7.65 -24.62 23.80
N ARG A 12 -7.61 -25.61 22.89
CA ARG A 12 -8.66 -26.65 22.79
C ARG A 12 -8.74 -27.49 24.06
N LYS A 13 -7.59 -27.91 24.59
CA LYS A 13 -7.49 -28.65 25.86
C LYS A 13 -8.10 -27.86 27.01
N VAL A 14 -7.88 -26.55 27.11
CA VAL A 14 -8.52 -25.68 28.13
C VAL A 14 -10.05 -25.76 28.06
N LEU A 15 -10.63 -25.75 26.87
CA LEU A 15 -12.09 -25.83 26.70
C LEU A 15 -12.64 -27.21 27.13
N THR A 16 -11.94 -28.28 26.78
CA THR A 16 -12.28 -29.64 27.26
C THR A 16 -12.18 -29.74 28.79
N LEU A 17 -11.11 -29.17 29.37
CA LEU A 17 -10.95 -29.15 30.83
C LEU A 17 -12.01 -28.29 31.53
N ALA A 18 -12.47 -27.21 30.91
CA ALA A 18 -13.58 -26.41 31.43
C ALA A 18 -14.89 -27.22 31.46
N GLN A 19 -15.15 -28.04 30.44
CA GLN A 19 -16.28 -28.96 30.41
C GLN A 19 -16.19 -30.03 31.51
N ASP A 20 -15.02 -30.63 31.70
CA ASP A 20 -14.78 -31.58 32.79
C ASP A 20 -15.07 -30.96 34.17
N GLU A 21 -14.64 -29.72 34.40
CA GLU A 21 -14.87 -29.03 35.67
C GLU A 21 -16.36 -28.70 35.86
N ALA A 22 -17.07 -28.29 34.81
CA ALA A 22 -18.51 -28.10 34.89
C ALA A 22 -19.25 -29.38 35.30
N GLN A 23 -18.86 -30.52 34.72
CA GLN A 23 -19.39 -31.83 35.13
C GLN A 23 -19.02 -32.19 36.58
N ARG A 24 -17.79 -31.89 36.99
CA ARG A 24 -17.32 -32.14 38.37
C ARG A 24 -18.12 -31.37 39.42
N PHE A 25 -18.52 -30.13 39.12
CA PHE A 25 -19.35 -29.31 39.98
C PHE A 25 -20.86 -29.58 39.80
N ASN A 26 -21.26 -30.53 38.95
CA ASN A 26 -22.64 -30.78 38.57
C ASN A 26 -23.36 -29.53 38.00
N HIS A 27 -22.62 -28.66 37.32
CA HIS A 27 -23.18 -27.48 36.64
C HIS A 27 -23.65 -27.86 35.24
N ASN A 28 -24.89 -27.49 34.91
CA ASN A 28 -25.50 -27.75 33.60
C ASN A 28 -25.17 -26.67 32.55
N TYR A 29 -24.13 -25.87 32.78
CA TYR A 29 -23.61 -24.86 31.86
C TYR A 29 -22.09 -24.72 32.01
N ILE A 30 -21.41 -24.25 30.96
CA ILE A 30 -20.00 -23.85 31.02
C ILE A 30 -19.94 -22.32 31.10
N GLY A 31 -19.60 -21.81 32.28
CA GLY A 31 -19.42 -20.40 32.58
C GLY A 31 -17.96 -19.94 32.59
N THR A 32 -17.76 -18.66 32.93
CA THR A 32 -16.42 -18.03 32.98
C THR A 32 -15.50 -18.71 33.98
N GLU A 33 -16.03 -19.14 35.12
CA GLU A 33 -15.36 -19.84 36.20
C GLU A 33 -14.80 -21.20 35.77
N HIS A 34 -15.51 -21.88 34.88
CA HIS A 34 -15.08 -23.14 34.31
C HIS A 34 -13.95 -22.94 33.32
N LEU A 35 -13.99 -21.86 32.53
CA LEU A 35 -12.88 -21.45 31.67
C LEU A 35 -11.63 -21.11 32.48
N LEU A 36 -11.77 -20.40 33.61
CA LEU A 36 -10.67 -20.12 34.52
C LEU A 36 -10.08 -21.41 35.10
N LEU A 37 -10.92 -22.32 35.58
CA LEU A 37 -10.47 -23.62 36.08
C LEU A 37 -9.76 -24.44 35.00
N GLY A 38 -10.25 -24.39 33.74
CA GLY A 38 -9.61 -25.01 32.60
C GLY A 38 -8.22 -24.43 32.29
N LEU A 39 -8.06 -23.10 32.38
CA LEU A 39 -6.78 -22.40 32.19
C LEU A 39 -5.76 -22.78 33.26
N VAL A 40 -6.18 -22.88 34.52
CA VAL A 40 -5.30 -23.28 35.62
C VAL A 40 -4.96 -24.77 35.56
N ARG A 41 -5.92 -25.63 35.19
CA ARG A 41 -5.74 -27.09 35.12
C ARG A 41 -4.89 -27.53 33.93
N GLU A 42 -4.79 -26.73 32.87
CA GLU A 42 -3.94 -27.06 31.73
C GLU A 42 -2.44 -27.07 32.08
N GLY A 43 -2.01 -26.23 33.04
CA GLY A 43 -0.75 -26.33 33.77
C GLY A 43 0.52 -25.87 33.03
N GLU A 44 0.60 -26.03 31.71
CA GLU A 44 1.84 -25.78 30.95
C GLU A 44 1.81 -24.49 30.11
N GLY A 45 0.61 -24.01 29.78
CA GLY A 45 0.35 -22.87 28.93
C GLY A 45 0.74 -21.54 29.56
N VAL A 46 0.82 -20.51 28.73
CA VAL A 46 1.18 -19.15 29.17
C VAL A 46 0.20 -18.65 30.23
N ALA A 47 -1.10 -18.92 30.06
CA ALA A 47 -2.10 -18.56 31.05
C ALA A 47 -1.89 -19.26 32.40
N ALA A 48 -1.61 -20.56 32.39
CA ALA A 48 -1.36 -21.33 33.61
C ALA A 48 -0.15 -20.78 34.38
N ARG A 49 0.96 -20.51 33.67
CA ARG A 49 2.17 -19.91 34.25
C ARG A 49 1.92 -18.51 34.81
N VAL A 50 1.14 -17.69 34.13
CA VAL A 50 0.79 -16.34 34.62
C VAL A 50 -0.03 -16.44 35.89
N LEU A 51 -1.04 -17.32 35.92
CA LEU A 51 -1.88 -17.56 37.10
C LEU A 51 -1.07 -18.14 38.26
N GLU A 52 -0.15 -19.06 38.00
CA GLU A 52 0.76 -19.63 38.98
C GLU A 52 1.70 -18.58 39.59
N ASN A 53 2.29 -17.71 38.76
CA ASN A 53 3.11 -16.57 39.22
C ASN A 53 2.31 -15.57 40.07
N MET A 54 0.99 -15.55 39.95
CA MET A 54 0.08 -14.75 40.77
C MET A 54 -0.49 -15.53 41.96
N ASN A 55 0.09 -16.68 42.31
CA ASN A 55 -0.32 -17.58 43.40
C ASN A 55 -1.75 -18.15 43.27
N VAL A 56 -2.27 -18.21 42.03
CA VAL A 56 -3.57 -18.80 41.71
C VAL A 56 -3.40 -20.29 41.45
N GLU A 57 -3.60 -21.09 42.49
CA GLU A 57 -3.53 -22.56 42.42
C GLU A 57 -4.91 -23.17 42.16
N LEU A 58 -4.94 -24.31 41.46
CA LEU A 58 -6.18 -25.01 41.09
C LEU A 58 -7.06 -25.33 42.30
N SER A 59 -6.45 -25.72 43.43
CA SER A 59 -7.16 -26.00 44.69
C SER A 59 -7.91 -24.77 45.20
N LYS A 60 -7.25 -23.61 45.22
CA LYS A 60 -7.83 -22.33 45.69
C LYS A 60 -8.97 -21.87 44.78
N VAL A 61 -8.79 -21.96 43.47
CA VAL A 61 -9.84 -21.60 42.50
C VAL A 61 -11.05 -22.51 42.66
N ARG A 62 -10.86 -23.83 42.82
CA ARG A 62 -11.98 -24.75 43.06
C ARG A 62 -12.75 -24.42 44.34
N THR A 63 -12.04 -24.16 45.44
CA THR A 63 -12.70 -23.78 46.71
C THR A 63 -13.46 -22.47 46.59
N ALA A 64 -12.91 -21.47 45.89
CA ALA A 64 -13.59 -20.20 45.65
C ALA A 64 -14.84 -20.36 44.78
N VAL A 65 -14.76 -21.16 43.71
CA VAL A 65 -15.91 -21.47 42.84
C VAL A 65 -16.98 -22.25 43.61
N GLU A 66 -16.59 -23.24 44.41
CA GLU A 66 -17.50 -24.02 45.26
C GLU A 66 -18.19 -23.14 46.31
N PHE A 67 -17.49 -22.14 46.85
CA PHE A 67 -18.04 -21.20 47.81
C PHE A 67 -19.03 -20.22 47.18
N ILE A 68 -18.75 -19.74 45.96
CA ILE A 68 -19.59 -18.73 45.28
C ILE A 68 -20.82 -19.36 44.62
N ILE A 69 -20.68 -20.51 43.96
CA ILE A 69 -21.76 -21.12 43.15
C ILE A 69 -22.36 -22.34 43.85
N GLY A 70 -21.58 -23.09 44.63
CA GLY A 70 -21.97 -24.38 45.20
C GLY A 70 -21.70 -25.57 44.25
N ARG A 71 -22.26 -26.73 44.59
CA ARG A 71 -22.34 -27.90 43.69
C ARG A 71 -23.80 -28.15 43.33
N GLY A 72 -24.06 -28.56 42.09
CA GLY A 72 -25.38 -28.97 41.67
C GLY A 72 -25.87 -30.25 42.35
N ASP A 73 -27.18 -30.31 42.64
CA ASP A 73 -27.83 -31.42 43.36
C ASP A 73 -27.91 -32.73 42.54
N ARG A 74 -27.73 -32.66 41.22
CA ARG A 74 -27.85 -33.82 40.32
C ARG A 74 -26.71 -33.87 39.32
N PRO A 75 -26.12 -35.05 39.06
CA PRO A 75 -25.14 -35.22 38.00
C PRO A 75 -25.77 -34.90 36.65
N VAL A 76 -25.07 -34.08 35.85
CA VAL A 76 -25.53 -33.62 34.54
C VAL A 76 -25.25 -34.72 33.51
N VAL A 77 -26.30 -35.14 32.79
CA VAL A 77 -26.22 -36.14 31.72
C VAL A 77 -26.51 -35.43 30.39
N GLY A 78 -25.52 -35.32 29.51
CA GLY A 78 -25.63 -34.68 28.19
C GLY A 78 -24.53 -33.66 27.89
N GLU A 79 -24.56 -33.09 26.68
CA GLU A 79 -23.66 -31.99 26.29
C GLU A 79 -24.02 -30.70 27.02
N VAL A 80 -23.00 -30.04 27.57
CA VAL A 80 -23.14 -28.83 28.37
C VAL A 80 -22.78 -27.61 27.52
N GLY A 81 -23.72 -26.68 27.35
CA GLY A 81 -23.52 -25.48 26.52
C GLY A 81 -22.76 -24.36 27.24
N LEU A 82 -22.06 -23.53 26.47
CA LEU A 82 -21.44 -22.29 26.95
C LEU A 82 -22.51 -21.22 27.26
N THR A 83 -22.35 -20.53 28.40
CA THR A 83 -23.16 -19.35 28.73
C THR A 83 -22.87 -18.17 27.79
N PRO A 84 -23.77 -17.18 27.66
CA PRO A 84 -23.52 -15.97 26.86
C PRO A 84 -22.22 -15.25 27.24
N ARG A 85 -21.89 -15.20 28.55
CA ARG A 85 -20.64 -14.60 29.05
C ARG A 85 -19.41 -15.43 28.66
N ALA A 86 -19.47 -16.76 28.77
CA ALA A 86 -18.38 -17.62 28.32
C ALA A 86 -18.14 -17.53 26.79
N LYS A 87 -19.21 -17.41 26.00
CA LYS A 87 -19.11 -17.12 24.56
C LYS A 87 -18.44 -15.78 24.29
N ARG A 88 -18.80 -14.74 25.05
CA ARG A 88 -18.17 -13.41 24.96
C ARG A 88 -16.69 -13.43 25.31
N VAL A 89 -16.28 -14.19 26.33
CA VAL A 89 -14.85 -14.39 26.66
C VAL A 89 -14.06 -14.95 25.47
N ILE A 90 -14.64 -15.93 24.76
CA ILE A 90 -14.00 -16.51 23.56
C ILE A 90 -13.92 -15.48 22.43
N GLU A 91 -14.97 -14.68 22.20
CA GLU A 91 -14.96 -13.61 21.20
C GLU A 91 -13.89 -12.54 21.53
N LEU A 92 -13.78 -12.15 22.79
CA LEU A 92 -12.75 -11.23 23.26
C LEU A 92 -11.34 -11.82 23.12
N ALA A 93 -11.16 -13.13 23.34
CA ALA A 93 -9.89 -13.80 23.12
C ALA A 93 -9.46 -13.76 21.64
N ILE A 94 -10.40 -13.90 20.70
CA ILE A 94 -10.14 -13.77 19.26
C ILE A 94 -9.64 -12.35 18.94
N ASP A 95 -10.26 -11.33 19.53
CA ASP A 95 -9.86 -9.95 19.35
C ASP A 95 -8.48 -9.66 19.95
N GLU A 96 -8.15 -10.22 21.12
CA GLU A 96 -6.83 -10.06 21.72
C GLU A 96 -5.74 -10.75 20.90
N ALA A 97 -6.01 -11.92 20.31
CA ALA A 97 -5.09 -12.57 19.37
C ALA A 97 -4.79 -11.68 18.16
N ARG A 98 -5.81 -11.05 17.58
CA ARG A 98 -5.63 -10.10 16.46
C ARG A 98 -4.84 -8.86 16.87
N ARG A 99 -5.10 -8.31 18.06
CA ARG A 99 -4.37 -7.12 18.58
C ARG A 99 -2.89 -7.41 18.80
N LEU A 100 -2.55 -8.63 19.19
CA LEU A 100 -1.17 -9.09 19.37
C LEU A 100 -0.52 -9.55 18.05
N GLY A 101 -1.24 -9.49 16.92
CA GLY A 101 -0.74 -9.94 15.61
C GLY A 101 -0.63 -11.47 15.48
N HIS A 102 -1.26 -12.23 16.38
CA HIS A 102 -1.24 -13.68 16.34
C HIS A 102 -2.35 -14.24 15.43
N ASN A 103 -1.98 -15.14 14.52
CA ASN A 103 -2.92 -15.81 13.60
C ASN A 103 -3.62 -17.04 14.23
N TYR A 104 -3.34 -17.34 15.50
CA TYR A 104 -3.89 -18.45 16.27
C TYR A 104 -4.41 -17.97 17.63
N ILE A 105 -5.24 -18.78 18.29
CA ILE A 105 -5.79 -18.51 19.62
C ILE A 105 -5.12 -19.46 20.62
N GLY A 106 -4.15 -18.93 21.36
CA GLY A 106 -3.49 -19.56 22.50
C GLY A 106 -4.19 -19.36 23.85
N THR A 107 -3.65 -20.02 24.88
CA THR A 107 -4.13 -19.94 26.29
C THR A 107 -4.08 -18.52 26.85
N GLU A 108 -3.06 -17.75 26.48
CA GLU A 108 -2.85 -16.34 26.83
C GLU A 108 -4.01 -15.46 26.39
N HIS A 109 -4.57 -15.71 25.20
CA HIS A 109 -5.67 -14.93 24.67
C HIS A 109 -6.97 -15.26 25.39
N LEU A 110 -7.17 -16.53 25.77
CA LEU A 110 -8.30 -16.95 26.59
C LEU A 110 -8.27 -16.27 27.96
N LEU A 111 -7.10 -16.19 28.60
CA LEU A 111 -6.94 -15.46 29.86
C LEU A 111 -7.18 -13.96 29.69
N LEU A 112 -6.64 -13.34 28.64
CA LEU A 112 -6.88 -11.92 28.34
C LEU A 112 -8.36 -11.62 28.04
N GLY A 113 -9.04 -12.51 27.31
CA GLY A 113 -10.47 -12.41 27.04
C GLY A 113 -11.31 -12.51 28.31
N LEU A 114 -10.90 -13.37 29.25
CA LEU A 114 -11.56 -13.55 30.53
C LEU A 114 -11.40 -12.31 31.43
N VAL A 115 -10.19 -11.76 31.49
CA VAL A 115 -9.89 -10.51 32.21
C VAL A 115 -10.64 -9.32 31.61
N ARG A 116 -10.75 -9.26 30.29
CA ARG A 116 -11.43 -8.16 29.58
C ARG A 116 -12.96 -8.21 29.67
N GLU A 117 -13.52 -9.40 29.88
CA GLU A 117 -14.96 -9.52 30.18
C GLU A 117 -15.29 -8.93 31.56
N GLY A 118 -14.41 -9.13 32.55
CA GLY A 118 -14.29 -8.35 33.79
C GLY A 118 -15.45 -8.44 34.79
N GLU A 119 -16.64 -8.85 34.37
CA GLU A 119 -17.86 -8.86 35.19
C GLU A 119 -18.34 -10.28 35.54
N GLY A 120 -17.69 -11.32 34.99
CA GLY A 120 -18.00 -12.73 35.19
C GLY A 120 -17.59 -13.29 36.55
N ILE A 121 -18.04 -14.50 36.85
CA ILE A 121 -17.71 -15.18 38.11
C ILE A 121 -16.20 -15.42 38.21
N ALA A 122 -15.52 -15.67 37.09
CA ALA A 122 -14.08 -15.81 37.08
C ALA A 122 -13.34 -14.53 37.51
N ALA A 123 -13.87 -13.35 37.17
CA ALA A 123 -13.31 -12.08 37.65
C ALA A 123 -13.45 -11.98 39.17
N GLY A 124 -14.63 -12.26 39.72
CA GLY A 124 -14.85 -12.28 41.17
C GLY A 124 -14.00 -13.33 41.91
N VAL A 125 -13.75 -14.49 41.28
CA VAL A 125 -12.84 -15.51 41.83
C VAL A 125 -11.40 -15.02 41.87
N LEU A 126 -10.91 -14.38 40.80
CA LEU A 126 -9.56 -13.80 40.76
C LEU A 126 -9.41 -12.68 41.81
N GLU A 127 -10.39 -11.79 41.90
CA GLU A 127 -10.40 -10.70 42.88
C GLU A 127 -10.43 -11.21 44.33
N SER A 128 -11.22 -12.25 44.63
CA SER A 128 -11.26 -12.86 45.97
C SER A 128 -9.95 -13.58 46.34
N LEU A 129 -9.17 -13.99 45.35
CA LEU A 129 -7.80 -14.51 45.53
C LEU A 129 -6.74 -13.40 45.57
N GLY A 130 -7.13 -12.12 45.55
CA GLY A 130 -6.24 -10.97 45.64
C GLY A 130 -5.56 -10.60 44.32
N VAL A 131 -6.05 -11.13 43.19
CA VAL A 131 -5.51 -10.87 41.85
C VAL A 131 -6.18 -9.63 41.27
N ASN A 132 -5.38 -8.60 40.97
CA ASN A 132 -5.84 -7.44 40.23
C ASN A 132 -5.83 -7.74 38.72
N LEU A 133 -6.98 -7.58 38.07
CA LEU A 133 -7.21 -7.87 36.65
C LEU A 133 -6.28 -7.09 35.70
N ASP A 134 -5.98 -5.82 35.99
CA ASP A 134 -5.04 -5.02 35.19
C ASP A 134 -3.62 -5.60 35.27
N LYS A 135 -3.20 -6.08 36.44
CA LYS A 135 -1.88 -6.72 36.61
C LYS A 135 -1.77 -8.03 35.83
N VAL A 136 -2.85 -8.79 35.68
CA VAL A 136 -2.86 -10.02 34.87
C VAL A 136 -2.46 -9.70 33.43
N ARG A 137 -3.04 -8.65 32.85
CA ARG A 137 -2.74 -8.24 31.46
C ARG A 137 -1.26 -7.90 31.27
N HIS A 138 -0.68 -7.12 32.19
CA HIS A 138 0.74 -6.78 32.15
C HIS A 138 1.64 -8.02 32.26
N GLN A 139 1.29 -8.96 33.13
CA GLN A 139 2.05 -10.19 33.33
C GLN A 139 1.99 -11.11 32.10
N VAL A 140 0.83 -11.24 31.45
CA VAL A 140 0.70 -11.99 30.19
C VAL A 140 1.62 -11.41 29.12
N ILE A 141 1.63 -10.08 28.94
CA ILE A 141 2.48 -9.42 27.95
C ILE A 141 3.97 -9.64 28.28
N HIS A 142 4.35 -9.55 29.56
CA HIS A 142 5.72 -9.80 29.99
C HIS A 142 6.18 -11.24 29.76
N VAL A 143 5.33 -12.24 30.05
CA VAL A 143 5.66 -13.65 29.77
C VAL A 143 5.74 -13.91 28.27
N LEU A 144 4.88 -13.28 27.46
CA LEU A 144 4.93 -13.41 26.00
C LEU A 144 6.19 -12.80 25.38
N SER A 145 6.65 -11.65 25.86
CA SER A 145 7.90 -11.04 25.39
C SER A 145 9.13 -11.87 25.76
N GLN A 146 9.09 -12.59 26.89
CA GLN A 146 10.11 -13.57 27.25
C GLN A 146 9.99 -14.87 26.45
N SER A 147 8.78 -15.34 26.13
CA SER A 147 8.55 -16.59 25.41
C SER A 147 8.88 -16.49 23.92
N SER A 148 8.76 -15.31 23.32
CA SER A 148 9.18 -15.02 21.95
C SER A 148 10.71 -15.03 21.76
N SER A 149 11.47 -15.22 22.84
CA SER A 149 12.92 -15.47 22.80
C SER A 149 13.31 -16.96 22.70
N THR A 150 12.35 -17.89 22.55
CA THR A 150 12.64 -19.33 22.46
C THR A 150 12.25 -19.95 21.12
N THR A 151 13.11 -19.76 20.11
CA THR A 151 13.28 -20.68 18.98
C THR A 151 14.76 -21.06 18.90
N PRO A 152 15.14 -22.35 18.77
CA PRO A 152 16.51 -22.78 19.00
C PRO A 152 17.38 -22.65 17.74
N THR A 153 18.05 -21.51 17.61
CA THR A 153 19.45 -21.39 17.15
C THR A 153 19.84 -19.94 17.39
N GLN A 154 20.34 -19.65 18.58
CA GLN A 154 21.06 -18.40 18.81
C GLN A 154 22.42 -18.71 19.37
N GLU A 155 23.40 -18.60 18.47
CA GLU A 155 24.62 -17.88 18.80
C GLU A 155 24.27 -16.72 19.72
N THR A 156 24.92 -16.66 20.87
CA THR A 156 24.88 -15.56 21.83
C THR A 156 24.83 -14.21 21.10
N LYS A 157 23.64 -13.58 20.99
CA LYS A 157 23.50 -12.23 20.47
C LYS A 157 24.26 -11.30 21.42
N ARG A 158 25.46 -10.89 20.98
CA ARG A 158 26.21 -9.80 21.61
C ARG A 158 25.30 -8.57 21.71
N PRO A 159 25.42 -7.75 22.78
CA PRO A 159 24.71 -6.47 22.82
C PRO A 159 25.01 -5.68 21.54
N SER A 160 23.96 -5.19 20.89
CA SER A 160 24.11 -4.44 19.64
C SER A 160 24.98 -3.21 19.87
N LYS A 161 25.89 -2.95 18.93
CA LYS A 161 26.73 -1.75 18.94
C LYS A 161 25.95 -0.49 18.56
N THR A 162 24.71 -0.63 18.10
CA THR A 162 23.86 0.44 17.54
C THR A 162 22.42 0.40 18.08
N PRO A 163 22.22 0.45 19.42
CA PRO A 163 20.91 0.22 20.02
C PRO A 163 19.84 1.27 19.65
N THR A 164 20.23 2.53 19.41
CA THR A 164 19.28 3.58 18.99
C THR A 164 18.87 3.38 17.53
N LEU A 165 19.84 3.02 16.67
CA LEU A 165 19.58 2.79 15.26
C LEU A 165 18.77 1.52 15.01
N ASP A 166 18.95 0.48 15.82
CA ASP A 166 18.15 -0.75 15.74
C ASP A 166 16.66 -0.51 16.11
N GLN A 167 16.35 0.55 16.86
CA GLN A 167 14.97 0.94 17.18
C GLN A 167 14.33 1.82 16.11
N LEU A 168 15.14 2.59 15.37
CA LEU A 168 14.68 3.66 14.47
C LEU A 168 14.95 3.36 12.99
N GLY A 169 15.62 2.25 12.68
CA GLY A 169 16.06 1.88 11.36
C GLY A 169 15.90 0.39 11.09
N ILE A 170 16.08 0.00 9.83
CA ILE A 170 15.98 -1.40 9.40
C ILE A 170 17.38 -1.89 9.01
N ASN A 171 17.76 -3.04 9.56
CA ASN A 171 19.01 -3.70 9.17
C ASN A 171 18.79 -4.54 7.90
N LEU A 172 19.15 -3.97 6.74
CA LEU A 172 19.03 -4.64 5.45
C LEU A 172 19.90 -5.89 5.37
N THR A 173 21.06 -5.92 6.03
CA THR A 173 21.92 -7.10 6.05
C THR A 173 21.28 -8.27 6.82
N GLU A 174 20.58 -8.00 7.92
CA GLU A 174 19.82 -9.03 8.66
C GLU A 174 18.58 -9.48 7.86
N ALA A 175 17.87 -8.55 7.23
CA ALA A 175 16.73 -8.84 6.36
C ALA A 175 17.14 -9.68 5.12
N ALA A 176 18.32 -9.45 4.56
CA ALA A 176 18.88 -10.26 3.48
C ALA A 176 19.18 -11.69 3.99
N ARG A 177 19.79 -11.83 5.18
CA ARG A 177 20.09 -13.14 5.79
C ARG A 177 18.84 -13.97 6.10
N SER A 178 17.75 -13.32 6.50
CA SER A 178 16.47 -13.99 6.79
C SER A 178 15.63 -14.27 5.55
N GLY A 179 16.07 -13.83 4.36
CA GLY A 179 15.32 -13.96 3.11
C GLY A 179 14.09 -13.05 3.02
N ALA A 180 14.02 -12.00 3.85
CA ALA A 180 12.90 -11.07 3.89
C ALA A 180 12.95 -9.99 2.80
N LEU A 181 14.13 -9.69 2.23
CA LEU A 181 14.28 -8.70 1.14
C LEU A 181 13.92 -9.29 -0.22
N ASP A 182 13.39 -8.45 -1.11
CA ASP A 182 13.09 -8.84 -2.49
C ASP A 182 14.37 -9.18 -3.27
N PRO A 183 14.28 -10.03 -4.30
CA PRO A 183 15.40 -10.25 -5.21
C PRO A 183 15.63 -8.99 -6.04
N VAL A 184 16.90 -8.58 -6.14
CA VAL A 184 17.30 -7.41 -6.93
C VAL A 184 17.70 -7.87 -8.32
N ILE A 185 17.04 -7.33 -9.35
CA ILE A 185 17.20 -7.74 -10.76
C ILE A 185 17.60 -6.52 -11.60
N GLY A 186 18.62 -6.66 -12.45
CA GLY A 186 18.96 -5.66 -13.46
C GLY A 186 19.65 -4.40 -12.92
N ARG A 187 20.29 -4.48 -11.74
CA ARG A 187 21.00 -3.36 -11.09
C ARG A 187 22.46 -3.66 -10.77
N GLU A 188 23.04 -4.64 -11.46
CA GLU A 188 24.38 -5.15 -11.15
C GLU A 188 25.46 -4.07 -11.33
N LYS A 189 25.36 -3.25 -12.37
CA LYS A 189 26.33 -2.17 -12.67
C LYS A 189 26.32 -1.09 -11.60
N GLU A 190 25.14 -0.69 -11.15
CA GLU A 190 24.95 0.32 -10.11
C GLU A 190 25.42 -0.19 -8.76
N ILE A 191 25.12 -1.44 -8.41
CA ILE A 191 25.60 -2.09 -7.18
C ILE A 191 27.12 -2.21 -7.19
N GLU A 192 27.73 -2.66 -8.28
CA GLU A 192 29.18 -2.74 -8.44
C GLU A 192 29.83 -1.35 -8.29
N ARG A 193 29.21 -0.33 -8.89
CA ARG A 193 29.66 1.06 -8.76
C ARG A 193 29.57 1.56 -7.32
N VAL A 194 28.51 1.23 -6.58
CA VAL A 194 28.33 1.55 -5.16
C VAL A 194 29.43 0.89 -4.32
N ILE A 195 29.69 -0.41 -4.53
CA ILE A 195 30.76 -1.17 -3.86
C ILE A 195 32.13 -0.52 -4.12
N GLN A 196 32.40 -0.16 -5.38
CA GLN A 196 33.62 0.51 -5.78
C GLN A 196 33.81 1.83 -5.05
N ILE A 197 32.75 2.65 -4.95
CA ILE A 197 32.80 3.95 -4.28
C ILE A 197 33.01 3.78 -2.77
N LEU A 198 32.25 2.89 -2.12
CA LEU A 198 32.35 2.63 -0.68
C LEU A 198 33.74 2.12 -0.28
N SER A 199 34.46 1.45 -1.19
CA SER A 199 35.82 0.94 -0.95
C SER A 199 36.92 2.00 -1.12
N ARG A 200 36.59 3.23 -1.54
CA ARG A 200 37.57 4.32 -1.70
C ARG A 200 37.98 4.92 -0.35
N ARG A 201 39.20 5.49 -0.31
CA ARG A 201 39.68 6.28 0.85
C ARG A 201 39.12 7.71 0.93
N ARG A 202 38.74 8.29 -0.22
CA ARG A 202 38.20 9.65 -0.35
C ARG A 202 37.03 9.63 -1.34
N LYS A 203 36.02 10.47 -1.12
CA LYS A 203 34.75 10.46 -1.86
C LYS A 203 34.13 9.06 -1.88
N ASN A 204 33.97 8.52 -0.68
CA ASN A 204 33.54 7.14 -0.42
C ASN A 204 32.07 7.02 -0.04
N ASN A 205 31.28 8.08 -0.24
CA ASN A 205 29.84 8.07 -0.06
C ASN A 205 29.17 8.14 -1.45
N PRO A 206 28.51 7.09 -1.93
CA PRO A 206 27.76 7.16 -3.17
C PRO A 206 26.46 7.96 -2.97
N ALA A 207 26.13 8.79 -3.96
CA ALA A 207 24.83 9.44 -4.07
C ALA A 207 24.10 8.85 -5.28
N LEU A 208 23.05 8.07 -5.03
CA LEU A 208 22.14 7.52 -6.04
C LEU A 208 21.22 8.63 -6.54
N ILE A 209 21.32 8.97 -7.82
CA ILE A 209 20.59 10.07 -8.46
C ILE A 209 19.69 9.49 -9.54
N GLY A 210 18.39 9.66 -9.38
CA GLY A 210 17.39 9.22 -10.35
C GLY A 210 16.00 9.74 -9.97
N GLU A 211 15.00 9.52 -10.82
CA GLU A 211 13.61 9.86 -10.49
C GLU A 211 13.10 9.01 -9.31
N PRO A 212 12.05 9.45 -8.59
CA PRO A 212 11.35 8.60 -7.63
C PRO A 212 10.79 7.33 -8.30
N GLY A 213 10.82 6.20 -7.61
CA GLY A 213 10.27 4.94 -8.13
C GLY A 213 11.20 4.12 -9.03
N VAL A 214 12.39 4.61 -9.42
CA VAL A 214 13.32 3.83 -10.28
C VAL A 214 14.00 2.64 -9.59
N GLY A 215 13.80 2.46 -8.28
CA GLY A 215 14.43 1.38 -7.50
C GLY A 215 15.78 1.74 -6.86
N LYS A 216 15.95 3.00 -6.41
CA LYS A 216 17.15 3.43 -5.67
C LYS A 216 17.37 2.62 -4.37
N THR A 217 16.29 2.30 -3.66
CA THR A 217 16.32 1.45 -2.46
C THR A 217 16.73 0.02 -2.78
N ALA A 218 16.31 -0.52 -3.93
CA ALA A 218 16.70 -1.86 -4.38
C ALA A 218 18.22 -1.99 -4.59
N ILE A 219 18.93 -0.91 -4.93
CA ILE A 219 20.41 -0.92 -5.02
C ILE A 219 21.03 -1.10 -3.63
N ALA A 220 20.47 -0.48 -2.59
CA ALA A 220 20.93 -0.64 -1.21
C ALA A 220 20.65 -2.05 -0.66
N GLU A 221 19.50 -2.62 -1.00
CA GLU A 221 19.17 -4.03 -0.72
C GLU A 221 20.11 -4.98 -1.48
N GLY A 222 20.44 -4.67 -2.73
CA GLY A 222 21.38 -5.42 -3.55
C GLY A 222 22.79 -5.43 -2.98
N LEU A 223 23.24 -4.30 -2.40
CA LEU A 223 24.47 -4.24 -1.63
C LEU A 223 24.40 -5.16 -0.40
N ALA A 224 23.28 -5.18 0.33
CA ALA A 224 23.10 -6.06 1.48
C ALA A 224 23.18 -7.54 1.08
N HIS A 225 22.55 -7.94 -0.03
CA HIS A 225 22.67 -9.29 -0.60
C HIS A 225 24.12 -9.65 -0.94
N ARG A 226 24.85 -8.74 -1.60
CA ARG A 226 26.28 -8.96 -1.96
C ARG A 226 27.15 -9.16 -0.72
N ILE A 227 26.95 -8.33 0.31
CA ILE A 227 27.68 -8.46 1.59
C ILE A 227 27.40 -9.83 2.23
N VAL A 228 26.13 -10.27 2.28
CA VAL A 228 25.76 -11.57 2.86
C VAL A 228 26.32 -12.74 2.07
N SER A 229 26.35 -12.64 0.75
CA SER A 229 26.94 -13.66 -0.13
C SER A 229 28.47 -13.70 -0.11
N GLY A 230 29.13 -12.73 0.53
CA GLY A 230 30.59 -12.59 0.54
C GLY A 230 31.18 -12.04 -0.76
N ASP A 231 30.35 -11.58 -1.69
CA ASP A 231 30.76 -11.03 -2.99
C ASP A 231 31.02 -9.52 -2.91
N VAL A 232 31.89 -9.15 -1.98
CA VAL A 232 32.36 -7.78 -1.75
C VAL A 232 33.84 -7.79 -1.37
N PRO A 233 34.60 -6.70 -1.61
CA PRO A 233 35.98 -6.60 -1.14
C PRO A 233 36.09 -6.70 0.38
N GLU A 234 37.26 -7.13 0.89
CA GLU A 234 37.56 -7.26 2.32
C GLU A 234 37.22 -6.02 3.15
N THR A 235 37.27 -4.83 2.53
CA THR A 235 36.92 -3.56 3.19
C THR A 235 35.44 -3.45 3.55
N LEU A 236 34.56 -4.22 2.91
CA LEU A 236 33.12 -4.22 3.12
C LEU A 236 32.60 -5.56 3.67
N THR A 237 33.46 -6.57 3.77
CA THR A 237 33.13 -7.82 4.46
C THR A 237 32.73 -7.53 5.91
N ASP A 238 31.72 -8.24 6.41
CA ASP A 238 31.12 -8.08 7.75
C ASP A 238 30.49 -6.72 8.06
N LYS A 239 30.36 -5.82 7.07
CA LYS A 239 29.62 -4.58 7.27
C LYS A 239 28.12 -4.82 7.32
N ARG A 240 27.40 -3.95 8.03
CA ARG A 240 25.95 -3.90 8.13
C ARG A 240 25.43 -2.72 7.31
N VAL A 241 24.42 -2.94 6.48
CA VAL A 241 23.70 -1.88 5.79
C VAL A 241 22.45 -1.55 6.60
N LEU A 242 22.37 -0.32 7.11
CA LEU A 242 21.32 0.14 8.00
C LEU A 242 20.56 1.28 7.33
N THR A 243 19.24 1.20 7.24
CA THR A 243 18.42 2.33 6.77
C THR A 243 18.06 3.25 7.91
N LEU A 244 17.91 4.54 7.60
CA LEU A 244 17.40 5.54 8.53
C LEU A 244 16.04 6.02 8.06
N ASP A 245 14.99 5.74 8.84
CA ASP A 245 13.68 6.33 8.58
C ASP A 245 13.59 7.72 9.24
N ILE A 246 13.48 8.75 8.40
CA ILE A 246 13.36 10.14 8.85
C ILE A 246 12.01 10.36 9.55
N GLY A 247 10.95 9.66 9.14
CA GLY A 247 9.65 9.70 9.79
C GLY A 247 9.73 9.26 11.25
N SER A 248 10.37 8.11 11.49
CA SER A 248 10.63 7.59 12.85
C SER A 248 11.49 8.51 13.71
N LEU A 249 12.43 9.26 13.10
CA LEU A 249 13.23 10.25 13.85
C LEU A 249 12.40 11.43 14.35
N VAL A 250 11.47 11.92 13.52
CA VAL A 250 10.59 13.04 13.86
C VAL A 250 9.46 12.59 14.80
N ALA A 251 9.00 11.34 14.67
CA ALA A 251 7.96 10.76 15.49
C ALA A 251 8.29 10.87 17.00
N GLY A 252 7.37 11.48 17.75
CA GLY A 252 7.53 11.67 19.19
C GLY A 252 8.59 12.70 19.60
N THR A 253 9.07 13.55 18.67
CA THR A 253 9.80 14.78 19.02
C THR A 253 8.85 15.97 18.98
N LYS A 254 8.83 16.79 20.04
CA LYS A 254 8.02 18.03 20.10
C LYS A 254 8.81 19.25 19.66
N TYR A 255 10.13 19.18 19.80
CA TYR A 255 11.04 20.28 19.54
C TYR A 255 12.17 19.82 18.61
N ARG A 256 12.61 20.73 17.73
CA ARG A 256 13.76 20.51 16.84
C ARG A 256 15.02 20.04 17.56
N GLY A 257 15.26 20.53 18.79
CA GLY A 257 16.43 20.12 19.58
C GLY A 257 16.45 18.62 19.95
N GLU A 258 15.28 18.01 20.18
CA GLU A 258 15.17 16.59 20.50
C GLU A 258 15.53 15.72 19.28
N PHE A 259 15.11 16.15 18.10
CA PHE A 259 15.51 15.52 16.83
C PHE A 259 17.03 15.59 16.64
N GLU A 260 17.62 16.76 16.83
CA GLU A 260 19.07 16.96 16.70
C GLU A 260 19.86 16.10 17.71
N GLU A 261 19.37 15.96 18.95
CA GLU A 261 19.97 15.10 19.96
C GLU A 261 19.91 13.61 19.57
N ARG A 262 18.77 13.14 19.05
CA ARG A 262 18.62 11.76 18.54
C ARG A 262 19.60 11.50 17.39
N LEU A 263 19.69 12.42 16.43
CA LEU A 263 20.60 12.27 15.30
C LEU A 263 22.07 12.25 15.75
N LYS A 264 22.44 13.09 16.72
CA LYS A 264 23.79 13.06 17.33
C LYS A 264 24.09 11.69 17.97
N LYS A 265 23.15 11.13 18.74
CA LYS A 265 23.31 9.79 19.34
C LYS A 265 23.54 8.70 18.29
N ILE A 266 22.78 8.73 17.19
CA ILE A 266 22.95 7.77 16.09
C ILE A 266 24.34 7.91 15.46
N ILE A 267 24.81 9.14 15.22
CA ILE A 267 26.15 9.38 14.65
C ILE A 267 27.25 8.90 15.60
N GLU A 268 27.11 9.09 16.91
CA GLU A 268 28.07 8.58 17.90
C GLU A 268 28.10 7.04 17.94
N GLU A 269 26.94 6.37 17.87
CA GLU A 269 26.87 4.91 17.76
C GLU A 269 27.55 4.39 16.49
N LEU A 270 27.28 5.03 15.34
CA LEU A 270 27.90 4.67 14.06
C LEU A 270 29.42 4.84 14.11
N ARG A 271 29.91 5.91 14.73
CA ARG A 271 31.35 6.17 14.90
C ARG A 271 32.05 5.09 15.74
N ASN A 272 31.37 4.56 16.77
CA ASN A 272 31.95 3.53 17.65
C ASN A 272 31.91 2.13 17.03
N SER A 273 30.93 1.87 16.15
CA SER A 273 30.75 0.55 15.55
C SER A 273 31.74 0.23 14.42
N ASN A 274 32.09 1.23 13.58
CA ASN A 274 32.94 1.14 12.38
C ASN A 274 32.57 0.03 11.36
N ASP A 275 31.51 -0.72 11.61
CA ASP A 275 31.05 -1.87 10.85
C ASP A 275 29.74 -1.59 10.10
N SER A 276 29.37 -0.31 9.96
CA SER A 276 28.04 0.08 9.49
C SER A 276 28.12 1.05 8.29
N VAL A 277 27.24 0.84 7.32
CA VAL A 277 26.97 1.71 6.17
C VAL A 277 25.53 2.20 6.30
N LEU A 278 25.35 3.51 6.38
CA LEU A 278 24.04 4.13 6.55
C LEU A 278 23.40 4.41 5.19
N PHE A 279 22.23 3.86 4.91
CA PHE A 279 21.40 4.26 3.78
C PHE A 279 20.42 5.34 4.22
N ILE A 280 20.49 6.49 3.53
CA ILE A 280 19.61 7.64 3.74
C ILE A 280 18.80 7.83 2.48
N ASP A 281 17.52 7.48 2.54
CA ASP A 281 16.59 7.84 1.48
C ASP A 281 16.28 9.34 1.57
N GLU A 282 15.97 9.95 0.43
CA GLU A 282 15.69 11.39 0.33
C GLU A 282 16.71 12.28 1.05
N LEU A 283 18.01 12.07 0.79
CA LEU A 283 19.14 12.73 1.47
C LEU A 283 18.99 14.27 1.57
N HIS A 284 18.30 14.88 0.61
CA HIS A 284 18.04 16.32 0.57
C HIS A 284 17.20 16.82 1.75
N THR A 285 16.37 15.98 2.37
CA THR A 285 15.53 16.34 3.53
C THR A 285 16.37 16.67 4.76
N LEU A 286 17.51 15.98 4.94
CA LEU A 286 18.46 16.25 6.03
C LEU A 286 19.41 17.42 5.73
N VAL A 287 19.64 17.70 4.44
CA VAL A 287 20.60 18.71 3.97
C VAL A 287 19.93 20.05 3.61
N GLY A 288 18.59 20.05 3.50
CA GLY A 288 17.78 21.16 3.01
C GLY A 288 17.86 22.41 3.89
N ALA A 289 18.76 23.31 3.52
CA ALA A 289 18.99 24.62 4.13
C ALA A 289 17.74 25.51 4.09
N GLY A 290 16.93 25.48 5.15
CA GLY A 290 16.12 26.60 5.66
C GLY A 290 15.09 27.29 4.75
N ALA A 291 14.74 26.73 3.59
CA ALA A 291 13.94 27.43 2.57
C ALA A 291 12.42 27.19 2.64
N ALA A 292 11.94 26.27 3.49
CA ALA A 292 10.52 26.08 3.75
C ALA A 292 10.27 26.16 5.27
N GLU A 293 9.23 26.89 5.69
CA GLU A 293 8.76 26.89 7.08
C GLU A 293 8.48 25.45 7.53
N GLY A 294 9.40 24.85 8.30
CA GLY A 294 9.28 23.49 8.83
C GLY A 294 10.35 22.49 8.38
N ALA A 295 11.24 22.81 7.45
CA ALA A 295 12.32 21.91 7.05
C ALA A 295 13.39 21.77 8.16
N ILE A 296 13.72 20.52 8.51
CA ILE A 296 14.66 20.18 9.58
C ILE A 296 16.08 20.18 9.00
N ASP A 297 16.82 21.27 9.20
CA ASP A 297 18.21 21.37 8.72
C ASP A 297 19.18 20.63 9.66
N ALA A 298 19.56 19.41 9.25
CA ALA A 298 20.55 18.56 9.91
C ALA A 298 21.95 18.64 9.27
N ALA A 299 22.14 19.51 8.25
CA ALA A 299 23.38 19.58 7.48
C ALA A 299 24.57 19.90 8.38
N ASN A 300 24.39 20.78 9.36
CA ASN A 300 25.45 21.17 10.31
C ASN A 300 25.90 20.02 11.23
N ILE A 301 25.04 19.03 11.47
CA ILE A 301 25.33 17.85 12.28
C ILE A 301 26.04 16.78 11.44
N LEU A 302 25.65 16.62 10.18
CA LEU A 302 26.19 15.61 9.27
C LEU A 302 27.51 16.00 8.60
N LYS A 303 27.72 17.30 8.33
CA LYS A 303 28.95 17.79 7.66
C LYS A 303 30.24 17.39 8.39
N PRO A 304 30.40 17.58 9.71
CA PRO A 304 31.63 17.20 10.40
C PRO A 304 32.00 15.71 10.33
N PRO A 305 31.10 14.74 10.64
CA PRO A 305 31.42 13.31 10.57
C PRO A 305 31.64 12.84 9.12
N LEU A 306 30.90 13.37 8.14
CA LEU A 306 31.17 13.12 6.72
C LEU A 306 32.52 13.69 6.28
N ALA A 307 32.87 14.90 6.75
CA ALA A 307 34.14 15.54 6.44
C ALA A 307 35.34 14.73 6.98
N ARG A 308 35.21 14.16 8.18
CA ARG A 308 36.24 13.33 8.81
C ARG A 308 36.27 11.88 8.30
N GLY A 309 35.29 11.46 7.53
CA GLY A 309 35.16 10.06 7.06
C GLY A 309 34.75 9.09 8.18
N GLU A 310 34.20 9.62 9.28
CA GLU A 310 33.69 8.84 10.42
C GLU A 310 32.30 8.26 10.12
N LEU A 311 31.57 8.87 9.19
CA LEU A 311 30.29 8.39 8.70
C LEU A 311 30.44 7.95 7.25
N GLN A 312 30.13 6.67 7.01
CA GLN A 312 29.99 6.12 5.67
C GLN A 312 28.50 5.94 5.35
N CYS A 313 28.03 6.58 4.28
CA CYS A 313 26.64 6.51 3.89
C CYS A 313 26.41 6.41 2.38
N ILE A 314 25.24 5.90 2.02
CA ILE A 314 24.67 5.90 0.69
C ILE A 314 23.48 6.87 0.76
N GLY A 315 23.48 7.90 -0.06
CA GLY A 315 22.35 8.82 -0.16
C GLY A 315 21.54 8.57 -1.42
N ALA A 316 20.21 8.58 -1.33
CA ALA A 316 19.34 8.62 -2.50
C ALA A 316 18.67 9.99 -2.63
N THR A 317 18.62 10.54 -3.84
CA THR A 317 18.02 11.87 -4.10
C THR A 317 17.61 11.99 -5.57
N THR A 318 16.91 13.06 -5.93
CA THR A 318 16.67 13.42 -7.35
C THR A 318 17.79 14.28 -7.91
N LEU A 319 17.84 14.41 -9.25
CA LEU A 319 18.86 15.24 -9.92
C LEU A 319 18.75 16.72 -9.51
N ASP A 320 17.53 17.24 -9.44
CA ASP A 320 17.27 18.64 -9.09
C ASP A 320 17.71 18.95 -7.66
N GLU A 321 17.40 18.06 -6.72
CA GLU A 321 17.79 18.19 -5.31
C GLU A 321 19.30 18.04 -5.11
N TYR A 322 19.93 17.10 -5.83
CA TYR A 322 21.38 16.94 -5.79
C TYR A 322 22.07 18.23 -6.21
N ARG A 323 21.65 18.82 -7.35
CA ARG A 323 22.18 20.10 -7.84
C ARG A 323 21.94 21.24 -6.86
N LYS A 324 20.74 21.29 -6.25
CA LYS A 324 20.35 22.39 -5.37
C LYS A 324 21.07 22.35 -4.02
N TYR A 325 21.22 21.19 -3.41
CA TYR A 325 21.63 21.06 -2.01
C TYR A 325 23.00 20.40 -1.81
N ILE A 326 23.46 19.53 -2.71
CA ILE A 326 24.70 18.77 -2.54
C ILE A 326 25.83 19.36 -3.38
N GLU A 327 25.59 19.61 -4.67
CA GLU A 327 26.60 20.12 -5.60
C GLU A 327 27.02 21.55 -5.30
N LYS A 328 26.10 22.39 -4.82
CA LYS A 328 26.39 23.76 -4.38
C LYS A 328 27.16 23.81 -3.05
N ASP A 329 27.12 22.75 -2.25
CA ASP A 329 27.79 22.71 -0.95
C ASP A 329 29.18 22.08 -1.07
N SER A 330 30.21 22.93 -0.99
CA SER A 330 31.61 22.49 -1.16
C SER A 330 32.09 21.45 -0.13
N ALA A 331 31.41 21.29 1.01
CA ALA A 331 31.76 20.26 2.00
C ALA A 331 31.19 18.89 1.59
N LEU A 332 29.94 18.86 1.10
CA LEU A 332 29.25 17.63 0.71
C LEU A 332 29.70 17.12 -0.67
N GLU A 333 29.90 18.03 -1.64
CA GLU A 333 30.41 17.70 -2.99
C GLU A 333 31.78 16.98 -2.94
N ARG A 334 32.60 17.30 -1.93
CA ARG A 334 33.90 16.65 -1.72
C ARG A 334 33.79 15.29 -1.02
N ARG A 335 32.60 14.82 -0.67
CA ARG A 335 32.36 13.57 0.06
C ARG A 335 31.45 12.61 -0.70
N PHE A 336 30.48 13.14 -1.43
CA PHE A 336 29.60 12.35 -2.28
C PHE A 336 30.18 12.14 -3.68
N GLN A 337 29.91 10.97 -4.24
CA GLN A 337 30.19 10.63 -5.63
C GLN A 337 28.85 10.27 -6.30
N PRO A 338 28.44 10.97 -7.37
CA PRO A 338 27.18 10.68 -8.05
C PRO A 338 27.22 9.32 -8.76
N VAL A 339 26.09 8.60 -8.68
CA VAL A 339 25.77 7.36 -9.40
C VAL A 339 24.40 7.59 -10.03
N MET A 340 24.34 7.67 -11.36
CA MET A 340 23.08 7.81 -12.08
C MET A 340 22.33 6.49 -12.05
N VAL A 341 21.04 6.55 -11.74
CA VAL A 341 20.11 5.42 -11.72
C VAL A 341 19.01 5.73 -12.71
N ASP A 342 19.08 5.09 -13.87
CA ASP A 342 18.13 5.29 -14.95
C ASP A 342 16.89 4.40 -14.75
N GLU A 343 15.77 4.81 -15.33
CA GLU A 343 14.56 3.99 -15.41
C GLU A 343 14.88 2.68 -16.17
N PRO A 344 14.47 1.50 -15.66
CA PRO A 344 14.74 0.24 -16.33
C PRO A 344 14.02 0.16 -17.68
N THR A 345 14.59 -0.63 -18.59
CA THR A 345 13.93 -0.95 -19.86
C THR A 345 12.66 -1.78 -19.64
N VAL A 346 11.78 -1.84 -20.64
CA VAL A 346 10.54 -2.63 -20.57
C VAL A 346 10.84 -4.10 -20.23
N ASP A 347 11.86 -4.69 -20.86
CA ASP A 347 12.25 -6.09 -20.62
C ASP A 347 12.80 -6.30 -19.20
N GLU A 348 13.62 -5.37 -18.71
CA GLU A 348 14.14 -5.40 -17.32
C GLU A 348 13.01 -5.23 -16.30
N ALA A 349 12.06 -4.32 -16.55
CA ALA A 349 10.90 -4.13 -15.69
C ALA A 349 10.02 -5.39 -15.63
N ILE A 350 9.80 -6.06 -16.77
CA ILE A 350 9.08 -7.34 -16.82
C ILE A 350 9.82 -8.39 -15.97
N ALA A 351 11.15 -8.49 -16.09
CA ALA A 351 11.95 -9.41 -15.30
C ALA A 351 11.88 -9.10 -13.79
N ILE A 352 11.90 -7.82 -13.40
CA ILE A 352 11.72 -7.37 -12.00
C ILE A 352 10.36 -7.84 -11.48
N LEU A 353 9.27 -7.60 -12.23
CA LEU A 353 7.92 -8.00 -11.83
C LEU A 353 7.80 -9.53 -11.69
N PHE A 354 8.43 -10.31 -12.57
CA PHE A 354 8.47 -11.77 -12.42
C PHE A 354 9.22 -12.21 -11.14
N GLY A 355 10.28 -11.51 -10.75
CA GLY A 355 11.04 -11.81 -9.54
C GLY A 355 10.27 -11.58 -8.24
N ILE A 356 9.42 -10.55 -8.20
CA ILE A 356 8.62 -10.20 -7.00
C ILE A 356 7.22 -10.83 -7.00
N ARG A 357 6.78 -11.41 -8.13
CA ARG A 357 5.44 -11.96 -8.33
C ARG A 357 5.00 -12.90 -7.21
N GLU A 358 5.84 -13.84 -6.80
CA GLU A 358 5.48 -14.86 -5.80
C GLU A 358 5.06 -14.21 -4.47
N ARG A 359 5.72 -13.11 -4.08
CA ARG A 359 5.40 -12.40 -2.84
C ARG A 359 4.05 -11.69 -2.91
N PHE A 360 3.73 -11.06 -4.04
CA PHE A 360 2.41 -10.46 -4.26
C PHE A 360 1.31 -11.53 -4.33
N GLU A 361 1.57 -12.67 -4.98
CA GLU A 361 0.64 -13.81 -5.01
C GLU A 361 0.33 -14.32 -3.60
N GLN A 362 1.36 -14.49 -2.75
CA GLN A 362 1.19 -14.92 -1.37
C GLN A 362 0.48 -13.86 -0.51
N HIS A 363 0.84 -12.58 -0.66
CA HIS A 363 0.25 -11.47 0.09
C HIS A 363 -1.24 -11.33 -0.21
N HIS A 364 -1.59 -11.28 -1.50
CA HIS A 364 -2.97 -11.12 -1.96
C HIS A 364 -3.74 -12.42 -2.06
N LYS A 365 -3.10 -13.59 -1.91
CA LYS A 365 -3.74 -14.90 -2.08
C LYS A 365 -4.42 -15.03 -3.45
N VAL A 366 -3.73 -14.56 -4.47
CA VAL A 366 -4.15 -14.62 -5.88
C VAL A 366 -3.02 -15.26 -6.68
N LYS A 367 -3.32 -15.72 -7.89
CA LYS A 367 -2.30 -16.00 -8.91
C LYS A 367 -2.26 -14.82 -9.87
N ILE A 368 -1.09 -14.42 -10.31
CA ILE A 368 -0.92 -13.37 -11.31
C ILE A 368 -0.59 -14.05 -12.63
N SER A 369 -1.27 -13.74 -13.73
CA SER A 369 -0.92 -14.32 -15.04
C SER A 369 0.34 -13.67 -15.65
N ASP A 370 1.03 -14.40 -16.54
CA ASP A 370 2.19 -13.85 -17.26
C ASP A 370 1.79 -12.68 -18.15
N GLU A 371 0.59 -12.75 -18.73
CA GLU A 371 -0.03 -11.69 -19.52
C GLU A 371 -0.32 -10.45 -18.68
N ALA A 372 -0.77 -10.61 -17.43
CA ALA A 372 -0.98 -9.48 -16.52
C ALA A 372 0.32 -8.75 -16.19
N VAL A 373 1.42 -9.47 -15.96
CA VAL A 373 2.75 -8.85 -15.71
C VAL A 373 3.18 -8.01 -16.91
N LYS A 374 3.10 -8.57 -18.12
CA LYS A 374 3.45 -7.83 -19.35
C LYS A 374 2.53 -6.64 -19.56
N ALA A 375 1.22 -6.82 -19.35
CA ALA A 375 0.24 -5.74 -19.46
C ALA A 375 0.51 -4.61 -18.47
N ALA A 376 0.92 -4.91 -17.23
CA ALA A 376 1.23 -3.89 -16.23
C ALA A 376 2.38 -2.97 -16.69
N VAL A 377 3.44 -3.54 -17.26
CA VAL A 377 4.55 -2.75 -17.80
C VAL A 377 4.11 -1.98 -19.05
N ASP A 378 3.53 -2.65 -20.04
CA ASP A 378 3.14 -2.02 -21.31
C ASP A 378 2.12 -0.89 -21.13
N LEU A 379 1.09 -1.11 -20.31
CA LEU A 379 0.04 -0.13 -20.07
C LEU A 379 0.54 1.00 -19.17
N SER A 380 1.39 0.72 -18.18
CA SER A 380 1.95 1.80 -17.34
C SER A 380 2.85 2.74 -18.15
N VAL A 381 3.65 2.23 -19.10
CA VAL A 381 4.47 3.07 -19.99
C VAL A 381 3.61 3.95 -20.89
N ARG A 382 2.50 3.42 -21.40
CA ARG A 382 1.63 4.15 -22.32
C ARG A 382 0.74 5.18 -21.62
N TYR A 383 0.15 4.80 -20.48
CA TYR A 383 -0.95 5.55 -19.87
C TYR A 383 -0.57 6.26 -18.57
N VAL A 384 0.50 5.84 -17.88
CA VAL A 384 0.96 6.41 -16.60
C VAL A 384 2.32 7.08 -16.80
N ALA A 385 2.29 8.31 -17.31
CA ALA A 385 3.48 9.05 -17.75
C ALA A 385 4.18 9.85 -16.63
N ASP A 386 3.49 10.12 -15.53
CA ASP A 386 3.97 10.93 -14.40
C ASP A 386 4.79 10.14 -13.37
N ARG A 387 4.91 8.82 -13.56
CA ARG A 387 5.65 7.90 -12.70
C ARG A 387 6.69 7.12 -13.51
N ALA A 388 7.75 6.68 -12.83
CA ALA A 388 8.81 5.87 -13.43
C ALA A 388 8.58 4.37 -13.21
N LEU A 389 9.08 3.54 -14.12
CA LEU A 389 9.28 2.11 -13.91
C LEU A 389 10.41 1.87 -12.89
N PRO A 390 10.39 0.73 -12.16
CA PRO A 390 9.35 -0.30 -12.18
C PRO A 390 8.14 0.01 -11.29
N ASP A 391 8.24 1.02 -10.41
CA ASP A 391 7.26 1.36 -9.37
C ASP A 391 5.82 1.46 -9.87
N LYS A 392 5.56 2.20 -10.96
CA LYS A 392 4.21 2.30 -11.52
C LYS A 392 3.61 0.97 -11.97
N ALA A 393 4.42 0.00 -12.41
CA ALA A 393 3.95 -1.30 -12.84
C ALA A 393 3.73 -2.24 -11.64
N ILE A 394 4.57 -2.12 -10.60
CA ILE A 394 4.41 -2.84 -9.33
C ILE A 394 3.07 -2.45 -8.68
N ASP A 395 2.79 -1.16 -8.58
CA ASP A 395 1.54 -0.70 -7.97
C ASP A 395 0.29 -1.15 -8.75
N LEU A 396 0.36 -1.24 -10.09
CA LEU A 396 -0.76 -1.77 -10.88
C LEU A 396 -1.03 -3.24 -10.56
N ILE A 397 0.02 -4.04 -10.37
CA ILE A 397 -0.09 -5.46 -9.97
C ILE A 397 -0.65 -5.57 -8.56
N ASP A 398 -0.17 -4.73 -7.63
CA ASP A 398 -0.60 -4.72 -6.23
C ASP A 398 -2.10 -4.37 -6.12
N GLU A 399 -2.52 -3.28 -6.76
CA GLU A 399 -3.91 -2.82 -6.78
C GLU A 399 -4.83 -3.83 -7.49
N ALA A 400 -4.39 -4.42 -8.61
CA ALA A 400 -5.16 -5.47 -9.29
C ALA A 400 -5.29 -6.73 -8.43
N GLY A 401 -4.23 -7.14 -7.73
CA GLY A 401 -4.24 -8.27 -6.79
C GLY A 401 -5.25 -8.05 -5.65
N SER A 402 -5.20 -6.87 -5.02
CA SER A 402 -6.13 -6.45 -3.96
C SER A 402 -7.58 -6.44 -4.47
N ARG A 403 -7.81 -5.88 -5.67
CA ARG A 403 -9.15 -5.77 -6.28
C ARG A 403 -9.74 -7.14 -6.63
N VAL A 404 -8.97 -8.03 -7.25
CA VAL A 404 -9.43 -9.38 -7.61
C VAL A 404 -9.75 -10.17 -6.34
N ARG A 405 -8.91 -10.07 -5.30
CA ARG A 405 -9.19 -10.66 -3.98
C ARG A 405 -10.49 -10.10 -3.39
N LEU A 406 -10.70 -8.80 -3.43
CA LEU A 406 -11.92 -8.18 -2.91
C LEU A 406 -13.18 -8.62 -3.68
N ARG A 407 -13.10 -8.73 -5.01
CA ARG A 407 -14.18 -9.24 -5.87
C ARG A 407 -14.55 -10.67 -5.47
N SER A 408 -13.56 -11.53 -5.26
CA SER A 408 -13.76 -12.92 -4.80
C SER A 408 -14.30 -13.02 -3.37
N ALA A 409 -14.12 -11.97 -2.54
CA ALA A 409 -14.61 -11.94 -1.17
C ALA A 409 -16.09 -11.53 -1.06
N LYS A 410 -16.67 -10.94 -2.12
CA LYS A 410 -18.09 -10.56 -2.13
C LYS A 410 -18.97 -11.80 -2.25
N ALA A 411 -19.99 -11.90 -1.41
CA ALA A 411 -20.98 -12.96 -1.49
C ALA A 411 -21.73 -12.88 -2.83
N PRO A 412 -22.05 -14.03 -3.46
CA PRO A 412 -22.88 -14.09 -4.66
C PRO A 412 -24.22 -13.34 -4.49
N ALA A 413 -24.75 -12.82 -5.59
CA ALA A 413 -26.03 -12.11 -5.60
C ALA A 413 -27.18 -12.97 -5.03
N GLU A 414 -27.12 -14.29 -5.26
CA GLU A 414 -28.06 -15.27 -4.73
C GLU A 414 -28.11 -15.28 -3.19
N ILE A 415 -26.95 -15.33 -2.53
CA ILE A 415 -26.87 -15.27 -1.05
C ILE A 415 -27.41 -13.93 -0.55
N LYS A 416 -27.08 -12.83 -1.22
CA LYS A 416 -27.56 -11.50 -0.83
C LYS A 416 -29.09 -11.37 -0.98
N SER A 417 -29.65 -11.92 -2.05
CA SER A 417 -31.10 -11.92 -2.27
C SER A 417 -31.84 -12.80 -1.24
N ALA A 418 -31.27 -13.97 -0.90
CA ALA A 418 -31.82 -14.83 0.13
C ALA A 418 -31.77 -14.18 1.53
N GLN A 419 -30.69 -13.45 1.84
CA GLN A 419 -30.59 -12.66 3.07
C GLN A 419 -31.65 -11.56 3.15
N GLN A 420 -31.88 -10.83 2.06
CA GLN A 420 -32.92 -9.79 2.01
C GLN A 420 -34.32 -10.39 2.19
N ALA A 421 -34.63 -11.50 1.51
CA ALA A 421 -35.89 -12.20 1.67
C ALA A 421 -36.10 -12.70 3.11
N LEU A 422 -35.05 -13.22 3.76
CA LEU A 422 -35.11 -13.61 5.16
C LEU A 422 -35.38 -12.41 6.09
N GLU A 423 -34.80 -11.26 5.78
CA GLU A 423 -34.99 -10.02 6.54
C GLU A 423 -36.45 -9.55 6.46
N GLU A 424 -37.06 -9.60 5.27
CA GLU A 424 -38.49 -9.32 5.06
C GLU A 424 -39.39 -10.28 5.85
N VAL A 425 -39.12 -11.59 5.80
CA VAL A 425 -39.87 -12.60 6.57
C VAL A 425 -39.72 -12.38 8.08
N THR A 426 -38.52 -11.99 8.52
CA THR A 426 -38.27 -11.69 9.94
C THR A 426 -39.07 -10.47 10.39
N GLN A 427 -39.11 -9.42 9.57
CA GLN A 427 -39.89 -8.23 9.85
C GLN A 427 -41.39 -8.54 9.90
N GLN A 428 -41.92 -9.28 8.93
CA GLN A 428 -43.34 -9.68 8.90
C GLN A 428 -43.71 -10.53 10.13
N LYS A 429 -42.80 -11.41 10.58
CA LYS A 429 -43.00 -12.22 11.77
C LYS A 429 -43.08 -11.34 13.02
N ASP A 430 -42.18 -10.37 13.16
CA ASP A 430 -42.15 -9.46 14.31
C ASP A 430 -43.40 -8.56 14.33
N GLU A 431 -43.88 -8.12 13.17
CA GLU A 431 -45.15 -7.40 13.01
C GLU A 431 -46.36 -8.27 13.40
N ALA A 432 -46.39 -9.55 12.98
CA ALA A 432 -47.45 -10.50 13.36
C ALA A 432 -47.46 -10.78 14.88
N ILE A 433 -46.28 -10.88 15.52
CA ILE A 433 -46.16 -11.01 16.97
C ILE A 433 -46.69 -9.75 17.67
N ALA A 434 -46.32 -8.57 17.20
CA ALA A 434 -46.80 -7.29 17.75
C ALA A 434 -48.32 -7.13 17.59
N GLY A 435 -48.88 -7.61 16.47
CA GLY A 435 -50.30 -7.65 16.19
C GLY A 435 -51.08 -8.76 16.91
N GLN A 436 -50.41 -9.61 17.69
CA GLN A 436 -50.97 -10.78 18.38
C GLN A 436 -51.58 -11.85 17.45
N ASP A 437 -51.18 -11.88 16.17
CA ASP A 437 -51.53 -12.94 15.23
C ASP A 437 -50.53 -14.11 15.34
N TYR A 438 -50.76 -14.95 16.34
CA TYR A 438 -49.88 -16.07 16.67
C TYR A 438 -49.84 -17.16 15.58
N GLU A 439 -50.89 -17.29 14.76
CA GLU A 439 -50.97 -18.30 13.70
C GLU A 439 -50.18 -17.89 12.46
N ALA A 440 -50.22 -16.60 12.09
CA ALA A 440 -49.32 -16.04 11.08
C ALA A 440 -47.85 -16.05 11.55
N ALA A 441 -47.59 -15.67 12.81
CA ALA A 441 -46.24 -15.68 13.38
C ALA A 441 -45.61 -17.10 13.39
N ALA A 442 -46.41 -18.14 13.64
CA ALA A 442 -45.93 -19.53 13.58
C ALA A 442 -45.51 -19.95 12.17
N ARG A 443 -46.30 -19.61 11.15
CA ARG A 443 -45.96 -19.89 9.74
C ARG A 443 -44.70 -19.15 9.29
N LEU A 444 -44.60 -17.86 9.61
CA LEU A 444 -43.43 -17.04 9.27
C LEU A 444 -42.16 -17.48 10.00
N ARG A 445 -42.29 -18.03 11.22
CA ARG A 445 -41.17 -18.67 11.94
C ARG A 445 -40.64 -19.91 11.21
N ASP A 446 -41.53 -20.74 10.66
CA ASP A 446 -41.11 -21.92 9.89
C ASP A 446 -40.46 -21.53 8.56
N GLU A 447 -40.96 -20.47 7.90
CA GLU A 447 -40.34 -19.87 6.72
C GLU A 447 -38.97 -19.25 7.04
N GLU A 448 -38.84 -18.54 8.16
CA GLU A 448 -37.56 -18.01 8.64
C GLU A 448 -36.55 -19.13 8.90
N ALA A 449 -36.98 -20.24 9.51
CA ALA A 449 -36.12 -21.39 9.76
C ALA A 449 -35.61 -22.02 8.45
N ARG A 450 -36.50 -22.22 7.46
CA ARG A 450 -36.12 -22.70 6.12
C ARG A 450 -35.20 -21.73 5.39
N GLY A 451 -35.49 -20.43 5.44
CA GLY A 451 -34.66 -19.39 4.83
C GLY A 451 -33.25 -19.35 5.44
N LYS A 452 -33.13 -19.52 6.76
CA LYS A 452 -31.82 -19.64 7.44
C LYS A 452 -31.06 -20.88 6.99
N GLU A 453 -31.72 -22.03 6.89
CA GLU A 453 -31.11 -23.28 6.44
C GLU A 453 -30.59 -23.17 4.99
N GLN A 454 -31.42 -22.64 4.09
CA GLN A 454 -31.05 -22.36 2.70
C GLN A 454 -29.82 -21.44 2.59
N ILE A 455 -29.78 -20.35 3.37
CA ILE A 455 -28.62 -19.43 3.38
C ILE A 455 -27.36 -20.14 3.88
N GLU A 456 -27.46 -20.99 4.91
CA GLU A 456 -26.32 -21.74 5.42
C GLU A 456 -25.81 -22.79 4.43
N GLU A 457 -26.70 -23.45 3.67
CA GLU A 457 -26.31 -24.33 2.57
C GLU A 457 -25.60 -23.56 1.44
N LEU A 458 -26.18 -22.45 1.00
CA LEU A 458 -25.57 -21.60 -0.05
C LEU A 458 -24.20 -21.04 0.39
N LYS A 459 -24.06 -20.63 1.65
CA LYS A 459 -22.77 -20.20 2.20
C LYS A 459 -21.76 -21.34 2.26
N LYS A 460 -22.17 -22.55 2.66
CA LYS A 460 -21.28 -23.71 2.68
C LYS A 460 -20.78 -24.05 1.28
N ALA A 461 -21.69 -24.14 0.30
CA ALA A 461 -21.35 -24.37 -1.10
C ALA A 461 -20.38 -23.31 -1.63
N TRP A 462 -20.65 -22.02 -1.37
CA TRP A 462 -19.77 -20.93 -1.75
C TRP A 462 -18.39 -21.00 -1.06
N HIS A 463 -18.33 -21.36 0.22
CA HIS A 463 -17.06 -21.54 0.92
C HIS A 463 -16.24 -22.71 0.37
N GLU A 464 -16.90 -23.79 -0.06
CA GLU A 464 -16.25 -24.96 -0.67
C GLU A 464 -15.72 -24.65 -2.08
N GLU A 465 -16.47 -23.92 -2.91
CA GLU A 465 -15.99 -23.43 -4.21
C GLU A 465 -14.83 -22.45 -4.04
N ARG A 466 -14.96 -21.50 -3.12
CA ARG A 466 -13.91 -20.52 -2.82
C ARG A 466 -12.63 -21.15 -2.26
N ALA A 467 -12.73 -22.28 -1.57
CA ALA A 467 -11.55 -23.01 -1.11
C ALA A 467 -10.82 -23.72 -2.26
N LYS A 468 -11.51 -24.00 -3.38
CA LYS A 468 -10.96 -24.67 -4.57
C LYS A 468 -10.36 -23.68 -5.58
N GLU A 469 -10.93 -22.48 -5.70
CA GLU A 469 -10.49 -21.49 -6.68
C GLU A 469 -9.57 -20.43 -6.07
N THR A 470 -8.32 -20.39 -6.52
CA THR A 470 -7.45 -19.24 -6.28
C THR A 470 -7.75 -18.19 -7.35
N PRO A 471 -8.14 -16.96 -6.97
CA PRO A 471 -8.43 -15.90 -7.94
C PRO A 471 -7.21 -15.63 -8.82
N ILE A 472 -7.43 -15.38 -10.11
CA ILE A 472 -6.35 -15.07 -11.06
C ILE A 472 -6.46 -13.61 -11.48
N VAL A 473 -5.35 -12.88 -11.42
CA VAL A 473 -5.19 -11.53 -11.98
C VAL A 473 -4.87 -11.66 -13.46
N THR A 474 -5.75 -11.10 -14.28
CA THR A 474 -5.63 -11.09 -15.73
C THR A 474 -5.16 -9.73 -16.24
N ASP A 475 -4.76 -9.66 -17.50
CA ASP A 475 -4.48 -8.42 -18.21
C ASP A 475 -5.69 -7.46 -18.27
N GLU A 476 -6.91 -7.99 -18.30
CA GLU A 476 -8.13 -7.18 -18.18
C GLU A 476 -8.25 -6.48 -16.82
N ASP A 477 -7.91 -7.17 -15.73
CA ASP A 477 -7.94 -6.57 -14.39
C ASP A 477 -6.92 -5.42 -14.30
N ILE A 478 -5.73 -5.57 -14.92
CA ILE A 478 -4.74 -4.49 -15.03
C ILE A 478 -5.29 -3.31 -15.84
N ALA A 479 -5.89 -3.56 -17.00
CA ALA A 479 -6.48 -2.50 -17.83
C ALA A 479 -7.59 -1.73 -17.10
N GLN A 480 -8.39 -2.41 -16.27
CA GLN A 480 -9.39 -1.76 -15.43
C GLN A 480 -8.76 -0.83 -14.38
N VAL A 481 -7.66 -1.25 -13.74
CA VAL A 481 -6.94 -0.41 -12.77
C VAL A 481 -6.35 0.83 -13.44
N VAL A 482 -5.69 0.66 -14.60
CA VAL A 482 -5.15 1.80 -15.37
C VAL A 482 -6.28 2.75 -15.78
N SER A 483 -7.42 2.22 -16.20
CA SER A 483 -8.58 3.05 -16.56
C SER A 483 -9.12 3.85 -15.38
N MET A 484 -9.07 3.27 -14.17
CA MET A 484 -9.50 3.97 -12.96
C MET A 484 -8.53 5.07 -12.55
N TRP A 485 -7.22 4.82 -12.62
CA TRP A 485 -6.20 5.81 -12.26
C TRP A 485 -6.18 6.99 -13.22
N THR A 486 -6.32 6.69 -14.51
CA THR A 486 -6.15 7.70 -15.56
C THR A 486 -7.47 8.31 -16.03
N GLY A 487 -8.61 7.67 -15.73
CA GLY A 487 -9.92 8.01 -16.29
C GLY A 487 -10.08 7.63 -17.77
N ILE A 488 -9.06 7.05 -18.40
CA ILE A 488 -9.05 6.73 -19.82
C ILE A 488 -9.45 5.27 -19.99
N PRO A 489 -10.44 4.94 -20.82
CA PRO A 489 -10.74 3.55 -21.14
C PRO A 489 -9.51 2.88 -21.81
N VAL A 490 -8.84 1.97 -21.09
CA VAL A 490 -7.69 1.19 -21.58
C VAL A 490 -8.15 -0.15 -22.17
N VAL A 491 -9.36 -0.16 -22.72
CA VAL A 491 -9.77 -1.29 -23.55
C VAL A 491 -8.68 -1.43 -24.61
N ARG A 492 -8.17 -2.65 -24.81
CA ARG A 492 -7.36 -2.94 -26.00
C ARG A 492 -8.13 -2.41 -27.21
N ILE A 493 -7.50 -2.34 -28.37
CA ILE A 493 -8.25 -2.33 -29.63
C ILE A 493 -9.00 -3.68 -29.70
N SER A 494 -10.06 -3.80 -28.91
CA SER A 494 -11.05 -4.83 -29.00
C SER A 494 -11.76 -4.55 -30.32
N VAL A 495 -12.42 -5.58 -30.83
CA VAL A 495 -13.33 -5.42 -31.96
C VAL A 495 -14.26 -4.22 -31.71
N GLU A 496 -14.65 -3.99 -30.45
CA GLU A 496 -15.49 -2.87 -30.02
C GLU A 496 -14.84 -1.48 -30.19
N GLU A 497 -13.54 -1.27 -29.88
CA GLU A 497 -12.91 0.06 -30.10
C GLU A 497 -12.74 0.35 -31.60
N SER A 498 -12.35 -0.66 -32.39
CA SER A 498 -12.27 -0.53 -33.84
C SER A 498 -13.63 -0.24 -34.45
N GLU A 499 -14.68 -0.93 -34.00
CA GLU A 499 -16.07 -0.69 -34.40
C GLU A 499 -16.54 0.70 -33.96
N ARG A 500 -16.22 1.13 -32.74
CA ARG A 500 -16.51 2.48 -32.24
C ARG A 500 -15.86 3.55 -33.13
N LEU A 501 -14.60 3.37 -33.51
CA LEU A 501 -13.89 4.28 -34.41
C LEU A 501 -14.43 4.25 -35.84
N LEU A 502 -14.94 3.10 -36.33
CA LEU A 502 -15.60 2.99 -37.63
C LEU A 502 -16.90 3.81 -37.68
N HIS A 503 -17.62 3.88 -36.55
CA HIS A 503 -18.85 4.66 -36.38
C HIS A 503 -18.62 6.03 -35.72
N MET A 504 -17.40 6.56 -35.78
CA MET A 504 -17.03 7.82 -35.15
C MET A 504 -17.84 9.00 -35.70
N GLU A 505 -18.05 9.05 -37.02
CA GLU A 505 -18.86 10.09 -37.65
C GLU A 505 -20.30 10.08 -37.10
N ASP A 506 -20.92 8.90 -37.02
CA ASP A 506 -22.29 8.75 -36.51
C ASP A 506 -22.39 9.14 -35.04
N ALA A 507 -21.40 8.75 -34.23
CA ALA A 507 -21.35 9.08 -32.80
C ALA A 507 -21.23 10.59 -32.57
N LEU A 508 -20.34 11.27 -33.31
CA LEU A 508 -20.20 12.73 -33.23
C LEU A 508 -21.45 13.45 -33.72
N HIS A 509 -22.14 12.93 -34.74
CA HIS A 509 -23.38 13.50 -35.26
C HIS A 509 -24.57 13.42 -34.30
N LYS A 510 -24.56 12.52 -33.31
CA LYS A 510 -25.60 12.49 -32.26
C LYS A 510 -25.64 13.78 -31.45
N ARG A 511 -24.48 14.44 -31.29
CA ARG A 511 -24.31 15.66 -30.49
C ARG A 511 -24.10 16.90 -31.36
N TYR A 512 -23.43 16.74 -32.51
CA TYR A 512 -23.04 17.84 -33.38
C TYR A 512 -23.80 17.83 -34.71
N ILE A 513 -24.57 18.89 -34.97
CA ILE A 513 -25.44 19.01 -36.14
C ILE A 513 -24.70 19.78 -37.25
N GLY A 514 -24.59 19.18 -38.44
CA GLY A 514 -23.94 19.79 -39.60
C GLY A 514 -22.41 19.57 -39.64
N GLN A 515 -21.71 20.41 -40.42
CA GLN A 515 -20.24 20.34 -40.68
C GLN A 515 -19.69 18.95 -41.00
N GLN A 516 -20.38 18.21 -41.89
CA GLN A 516 -20.00 16.85 -42.31
C GLN A 516 -18.53 16.74 -42.72
N GLU A 517 -18.02 17.74 -43.45
CA GLU A 517 -16.65 17.78 -43.94
C GLU A 517 -15.62 17.81 -42.80
N ALA A 518 -15.86 18.63 -41.77
CA ALA A 518 -14.99 18.73 -40.60
C ALA A 518 -14.96 17.41 -39.82
N ILE A 519 -16.14 16.84 -39.54
CA ILE A 519 -16.26 15.58 -38.79
C ILE A 519 -15.58 14.43 -39.54
N THR A 520 -15.79 14.34 -40.85
CA THR A 520 -15.17 13.29 -41.68
C THR A 520 -13.64 13.42 -41.70
N THR A 521 -13.12 14.65 -41.75
CA THR A 521 -11.68 14.93 -41.77
C THR A 521 -11.02 14.54 -40.45
N ILE A 522 -11.62 14.93 -39.32
CA ILE A 522 -11.15 14.57 -37.99
C ILE A 522 -11.18 13.06 -37.80
N SER A 523 -12.30 12.42 -38.14
CA SER A 523 -12.49 10.97 -37.97
C SER A 523 -11.49 10.15 -38.79
N ARG A 524 -11.17 10.58 -40.02
CA ARG A 524 -10.10 9.96 -40.83
C ARG A 524 -8.72 10.10 -40.20
N ALA A 525 -8.38 11.27 -39.66
CA ALA A 525 -7.09 11.50 -39.03
C ALA A 525 -6.95 10.69 -37.73
N VAL A 526 -7.98 10.67 -36.88
CA VAL A 526 -8.01 9.88 -35.65
C VAL A 526 -7.92 8.38 -35.94
N ARG A 527 -8.67 7.88 -36.93
CA ARG A 527 -8.56 6.46 -37.36
C ARG A 527 -7.16 6.09 -37.83
N ARG A 528 -6.51 6.92 -38.65
CA ARG A 528 -5.11 6.68 -39.09
C ARG A 528 -4.15 6.62 -37.91
N ALA A 529 -4.33 7.54 -36.94
CA ALA A 529 -3.48 7.59 -35.77
C ALA A 529 -3.66 6.36 -34.86
N ARG A 530 -4.91 5.95 -34.62
CA ARG A 530 -5.24 4.77 -33.79
C ARG A 530 -4.88 3.44 -34.46
N ALA A 531 -4.89 3.38 -35.79
CA ALA A 531 -4.40 2.24 -36.55
C ALA A 531 -2.86 2.10 -36.56
N GLY A 532 -2.13 2.97 -35.84
CA GLY A 532 -0.67 2.95 -35.80
C GLY A 532 0.00 3.41 -37.10
N LEU A 533 -0.76 4.04 -38.01
CA LEU A 533 -0.25 4.52 -39.30
C LEU A 533 0.28 5.96 -39.21
N LYS A 534 0.24 6.60 -38.04
CA LYS A 534 0.86 7.91 -37.80
C LYS A 534 2.32 7.76 -37.37
N ASP A 535 3.07 8.84 -37.48
CA ASP A 535 4.35 8.97 -36.78
C ASP A 535 4.10 8.93 -35.26
N PRO A 536 4.71 7.97 -34.52
CA PRO A 536 4.52 7.86 -33.07
C PRO A 536 5.05 9.08 -32.30
N LYS A 537 5.93 9.89 -32.90
CA LYS A 537 6.46 11.11 -32.27
C LYS A 537 5.49 12.28 -32.32
N ARG A 538 4.41 12.24 -33.09
CA ARG A 538 3.50 13.37 -33.26
C ARG A 538 2.20 13.20 -32.45
N PRO A 539 1.45 14.29 -32.18
CA PRO A 539 0.11 14.21 -31.61
C PRO A 539 -0.84 13.29 -32.40
N ILE A 540 -1.96 12.86 -31.81
CA ILE A 540 -2.96 12.01 -32.48
C ILE A 540 -3.53 12.71 -33.71
N GLY A 541 -3.75 14.01 -33.60
CA GLY A 541 -4.19 14.85 -34.71
C GLY A 541 -3.92 16.31 -34.39
N SER A 542 -3.75 17.10 -35.44
CA SER A 542 -3.52 18.53 -35.35
C SER A 542 -4.40 19.21 -36.38
N PHE A 543 -5.32 20.06 -35.91
CA PHE A 543 -6.37 20.64 -36.72
C PHE A 543 -6.44 22.14 -36.53
N ILE A 544 -6.84 22.85 -37.59
CA ILE A 544 -7.23 24.26 -37.53
C ILE A 544 -8.73 24.31 -37.86
N PHE A 545 -9.54 24.77 -36.92
CA PHE A 545 -10.98 24.93 -37.09
C PHE A 545 -11.27 26.32 -37.63
N MET A 546 -11.56 26.39 -38.93
CA MET A 546 -11.88 27.66 -39.60
C MET A 546 -13.39 27.94 -39.58
N GLY A 547 -13.77 29.21 -39.37
CA GLY A 547 -15.16 29.66 -39.34
C GLY A 547 -15.39 30.81 -38.35
N PRO A 548 -16.52 31.53 -38.42
CA PRO A 548 -16.85 32.57 -37.45
C PRO A 548 -17.13 31.99 -36.05
N THR A 549 -17.17 32.84 -35.03
CA THR A 549 -17.59 32.45 -33.69
C THR A 549 -19.03 31.94 -33.70
N GLY A 550 -19.36 31.00 -32.82
CA GLY A 550 -20.71 30.45 -32.70
C GLY A 550 -21.09 29.35 -33.70
N VAL A 551 -20.22 28.96 -34.65
CA VAL A 551 -20.47 27.82 -35.56
C VAL A 551 -20.30 26.44 -34.91
N GLY A 552 -19.96 26.40 -33.61
CA GLY A 552 -19.82 25.16 -32.85
C GLY A 552 -18.41 24.55 -32.80
N LYS A 553 -17.35 25.30 -33.13
CA LYS A 553 -15.95 24.82 -33.04
C LYS A 553 -15.62 24.20 -31.68
N THR A 554 -15.94 24.92 -30.60
CA THR A 554 -15.72 24.46 -29.22
C THR A 554 -16.57 23.25 -28.88
N GLU A 555 -17.80 23.17 -29.39
CA GLU A 555 -18.70 22.03 -29.13
C GLU A 555 -18.19 20.76 -29.81
N LEU A 556 -17.64 20.87 -31.02
CA LEU A 556 -16.99 19.75 -31.69
C LEU A 556 -15.75 19.27 -30.93
N ALA A 557 -14.96 20.18 -30.35
CA ALA A 557 -13.83 19.82 -29.50
C ALA A 557 -14.25 19.07 -28.23
N LYS A 558 -15.35 19.48 -27.58
CA LYS A 558 -15.94 18.78 -26.43
C LYS A 558 -16.45 17.38 -26.79
N ALA A 559 -17.21 17.28 -27.88
CA ALA A 559 -17.71 16.00 -28.39
C ALA A 559 -16.56 15.05 -28.73
N LEU A 560 -15.47 15.58 -29.29
CA LEU A 560 -14.27 14.81 -29.57
C LEU A 560 -13.57 14.33 -28.29
N ALA A 561 -13.48 15.19 -27.26
CA ALA A 561 -12.90 14.83 -25.98
C ALA A 561 -13.69 13.71 -25.29
N GLU A 562 -15.02 13.84 -25.24
CA GLU A 562 -15.92 12.82 -24.70
C GLU A 562 -15.79 11.50 -25.47
N PHE A 563 -15.83 11.55 -26.80
CA PHE A 563 -15.73 10.34 -27.63
C PHE A 563 -14.38 9.63 -27.48
N MET A 564 -13.28 10.40 -27.54
CA MET A 564 -11.92 9.83 -27.54
C MET A 564 -11.43 9.43 -26.17
N PHE A 565 -11.75 10.21 -25.13
CA PHE A 565 -11.16 10.07 -23.80
C PHE A 565 -12.21 9.79 -22.72
N GLY A 566 -13.49 9.68 -23.08
CA GLY A 566 -14.58 9.29 -22.17
C GLY A 566 -15.17 10.42 -21.32
N SER A 567 -14.60 11.63 -21.38
CA SER A 567 -15.09 12.79 -20.63
C SER A 567 -14.85 14.11 -21.38
N GLU A 568 -15.79 15.03 -21.28
CA GLU A 568 -15.61 16.42 -21.74
C GLU A 568 -14.49 17.14 -20.98
N ASP A 569 -14.23 16.75 -19.73
CA ASP A 569 -13.18 17.34 -18.90
C ASP A 569 -11.77 17.05 -19.45
N ALA A 570 -11.64 16.14 -20.41
CA ALA A 570 -10.40 15.92 -21.14
C ALA A 570 -10.09 17.06 -22.14
N LEU A 571 -10.97 18.06 -22.28
CA LEU A 571 -10.71 19.28 -23.04
C LEU A 571 -9.87 20.26 -22.22
N VAL A 572 -8.63 20.49 -22.64
CA VAL A 572 -7.78 21.58 -22.17
C VAL A 572 -8.01 22.79 -23.08
N LYS A 573 -8.79 23.76 -22.61
CA LYS A 573 -9.06 25.00 -23.35
C LYS A 573 -8.12 26.11 -22.89
N ILE A 574 -7.45 26.77 -23.83
CA ILE A 574 -6.62 27.95 -23.60
C ILE A 574 -7.05 29.06 -24.56
N ASP A 575 -7.34 30.24 -24.04
CA ASP A 575 -7.72 31.41 -24.83
C ASP A 575 -6.45 32.15 -25.30
N MET A 576 -6.23 32.20 -26.61
CA MET A 576 -5.04 32.85 -27.19
C MET A 576 -5.09 34.38 -27.14
N SER A 577 -6.25 34.98 -26.84
CA SER A 577 -6.36 36.42 -26.55
C SER A 577 -5.52 36.84 -25.34
N GLU A 578 -5.28 35.95 -24.37
CA GLU A 578 -4.41 36.24 -23.22
C GLU A 578 -2.91 36.31 -23.60
N PHE A 579 -2.57 35.77 -24.77
CA PHE A 579 -1.19 35.59 -25.24
C PHE A 579 -0.83 36.49 -26.43
N MET A 580 -1.55 37.61 -26.59
CA MET A 580 -1.24 38.65 -27.60
C MET A 580 0.12 39.30 -27.39
N GLU A 581 0.56 39.42 -26.13
CA GLU A 581 1.79 40.09 -25.75
C GLU A 581 2.91 39.10 -25.50
N ARG A 582 4.12 39.45 -25.95
CA ARG A 582 5.32 38.59 -25.88
C ARG A 582 5.61 38.03 -24.49
N HIS A 583 5.41 38.81 -23.43
CA HIS A 583 5.73 38.39 -22.07
C HIS A 583 4.71 37.37 -21.51
N ASN A 584 3.48 37.36 -22.02
CA ASN A 584 2.46 36.38 -21.61
C ASN A 584 2.71 35.00 -22.23
N VAL A 585 3.41 34.91 -23.37
CA VAL A 585 3.80 33.63 -24.01
C VAL A 585 4.55 32.72 -23.03
N SER A 586 5.39 33.29 -22.18
CA SER A 586 6.10 32.54 -21.14
C SER A 586 5.17 31.81 -20.18
N ARG A 587 3.93 32.27 -19.96
CA ARG A 587 2.96 31.59 -19.10
C ARG A 587 2.47 30.26 -19.67
N LEU A 588 2.60 30.00 -20.97
CA LEU A 588 2.24 28.68 -21.55
C LEU A 588 3.20 27.58 -21.07
N VAL A 589 4.49 27.91 -20.94
CA VAL A 589 5.60 26.95 -20.70
C VAL A 589 6.20 27.09 -19.29
N GLY A 590 5.93 28.22 -18.63
CA GLY A 590 6.51 28.63 -17.36
C GLY A 590 7.48 29.79 -17.55
N ALA A 591 7.55 30.67 -16.54
CA ALA A 591 8.51 31.77 -16.57
C ALA A 591 9.94 31.22 -16.37
N PRO A 592 10.97 31.74 -17.07
CA PRO A 592 12.35 31.35 -16.84
C PRO A 592 12.89 31.85 -15.47
N PRO A 593 13.97 31.26 -14.94
CA PRO A 593 14.56 31.68 -13.66
C PRO A 593 14.83 33.19 -13.62
N GLY A 594 14.31 33.87 -12.59
CA GLY A 594 14.49 35.31 -12.39
C GLY A 594 13.30 36.19 -12.83
N TYR A 595 12.21 35.61 -13.34
CA TYR A 595 10.97 36.31 -13.66
C TYR A 595 9.87 36.02 -12.63
N VAL A 596 8.93 36.97 -12.45
CA VAL A 596 7.76 36.79 -11.57
C VAL A 596 6.92 35.63 -12.11
N GLY A 597 6.58 34.66 -11.25
CA GLY A 597 5.87 33.44 -11.63
C GLY A 597 6.76 32.24 -11.99
N TYR A 598 8.09 32.29 -11.72
CA TYR A 598 9.00 31.15 -11.92
C TYR A 598 8.58 29.87 -11.17
N ASP A 599 7.96 30.01 -9.99
CA ASP A 599 7.48 28.87 -9.23
C ASP A 599 6.15 28.30 -9.78
N GLU A 600 5.40 29.09 -10.57
CA GLU A 600 4.17 28.66 -11.24
C GLU A 600 4.52 27.86 -12.51
N GLY A 601 3.98 26.65 -12.64
CA GLY A 601 4.16 25.84 -13.85
C GLY A 601 3.42 26.45 -15.04
N GLY A 602 3.89 26.19 -16.27
CA GLY A 602 3.24 26.70 -17.47
C GLY A 602 1.81 26.17 -17.62
N GLN A 603 0.88 27.02 -18.02
CA GLN A 603 -0.54 26.67 -18.15
C GLN A 603 -0.76 25.49 -19.10
N LEU A 604 -0.10 25.49 -20.26
CA LEU A 604 -0.22 24.43 -21.25
C LEU A 604 0.55 23.17 -20.81
N THR A 605 1.79 23.34 -20.38
CA THR A 605 2.66 22.23 -19.97
C THR A 605 2.11 21.49 -18.75
N GLU A 606 1.60 22.19 -17.74
CA GLU A 606 1.00 21.57 -16.55
C GLU A 606 -0.34 20.91 -16.86
N ALA A 607 -1.18 21.54 -17.67
CA ALA A 607 -2.48 20.97 -18.02
C ALA A 607 -2.31 19.65 -18.78
N VAL A 608 -1.41 19.59 -19.76
CA VAL A 608 -1.13 18.37 -20.53
C VAL A 608 -0.32 17.35 -19.72
N ARG A 609 0.57 17.78 -18.82
CA ARG A 609 1.25 16.87 -17.90
C ARG A 609 0.25 16.16 -16.98
N ARG A 610 -0.75 16.87 -16.45
CA ARG A 610 -1.81 16.28 -15.61
C ARG A 610 -2.81 15.45 -16.41
N LYS A 611 -3.07 15.81 -17.67
CA LYS A 611 -4.00 15.15 -18.58
C LYS A 611 -3.33 14.88 -19.93
N SER A 612 -2.45 13.86 -19.96
CA SER A 612 -1.65 13.54 -21.14
C SER A 612 -2.49 13.03 -22.33
N TYR A 613 -3.71 12.58 -22.06
CA TYR A 613 -4.72 12.21 -23.04
C TYR A 613 -5.82 13.26 -23.01
N SER A 614 -5.69 14.25 -23.89
CA SER A 614 -6.58 15.40 -23.90
C SER A 614 -6.76 15.96 -25.30
N VAL A 615 -7.87 16.67 -25.48
CA VAL A 615 -8.03 17.59 -26.61
C VAL A 615 -7.53 18.95 -26.12
N VAL A 616 -6.51 19.50 -26.77
CA VAL A 616 -5.99 20.83 -26.48
C VAL A 616 -6.61 21.80 -27.49
N LEU A 617 -7.46 22.70 -27.01
CA LEU A 617 -8.10 23.74 -27.82
C LEU A 617 -7.43 25.09 -27.54
N LEU A 618 -6.74 25.62 -28.55
CA LEU A 618 -6.12 26.94 -28.57
C LEU A 618 -7.08 27.90 -29.27
N ASP A 619 -8.02 28.46 -28.50
CA ASP A 619 -9.11 29.28 -29.04
C ASP A 619 -8.58 30.63 -29.55
N GLU A 620 -9.08 31.10 -30.69
CA GLU A 620 -8.69 32.37 -31.33
C GLU A 620 -7.17 32.50 -31.61
N ILE A 621 -6.54 31.44 -32.14
CA ILE A 621 -5.10 31.39 -32.41
C ILE A 621 -4.58 32.56 -33.26
N GLU A 622 -5.42 33.18 -34.09
CA GLU A 622 -5.07 34.34 -34.90
C GLU A 622 -4.70 35.58 -34.06
N LYS A 623 -5.11 35.63 -32.79
CA LYS A 623 -4.77 36.72 -31.86
C LYS A 623 -3.44 36.48 -31.15
N ALA A 624 -2.92 35.26 -31.17
CA ALA A 624 -1.69 34.91 -30.46
C ALA A 624 -0.46 35.70 -30.97
N HIS A 625 0.49 35.98 -30.07
CA HIS A 625 1.79 36.48 -30.47
C HIS A 625 2.53 35.46 -31.36
N PRO A 626 3.32 35.88 -32.38
CA PRO A 626 4.05 34.96 -33.27
C PRO A 626 4.94 33.92 -32.58
N GLU A 627 5.49 34.24 -31.39
CA GLU A 627 6.31 33.29 -30.61
C GLU A 627 5.53 32.05 -30.14
N VAL A 628 4.20 32.13 -30.00
CA VAL A 628 3.35 30.98 -29.67
C VAL A 628 3.48 29.90 -30.76
N PHE A 629 3.53 30.29 -32.04
CA PHE A 629 3.67 29.34 -33.14
C PHE A 629 4.99 28.57 -33.11
N ASN A 630 6.07 29.13 -32.56
CA ASN A 630 7.34 28.42 -32.39
C ASN A 630 7.21 27.28 -31.36
N ILE A 631 6.48 27.54 -30.27
CA ILE A 631 6.14 26.52 -29.26
C ILE A 631 5.26 25.44 -29.90
N LEU A 632 4.26 25.85 -30.68
CA LEU A 632 3.37 24.91 -31.37
C LEU A 632 4.12 24.05 -32.39
N LEU A 633 5.06 24.60 -33.15
CA LEU A 633 5.88 23.83 -34.09
C LEU A 633 6.62 22.68 -33.38
N GLN A 634 7.20 22.96 -32.21
CA GLN A 634 7.85 21.92 -31.41
C GLN A 634 6.87 20.81 -30.99
N ILE A 635 5.66 21.17 -30.55
CA ILE A 635 4.61 20.20 -30.21
C ILE A 635 4.17 19.40 -31.44
N LEU A 636 4.00 20.05 -32.59
CA LEU A 636 3.48 19.42 -33.80
C LEU A 636 4.50 18.50 -34.50
N GLU A 637 5.79 18.81 -34.41
CA GLU A 637 6.87 18.01 -35.00
C GLU A 637 7.37 16.91 -34.07
N ASP A 638 7.70 17.25 -32.82
CA ASP A 638 8.37 16.36 -31.89
C ASP A 638 7.44 15.73 -30.85
N GLY A 639 6.19 16.22 -30.75
CA GLY A 639 5.19 15.73 -29.79
C GLY A 639 5.59 15.91 -28.35
N HIS A 640 6.52 16.80 -28.05
CA HIS A 640 6.90 17.13 -26.68
C HIS A 640 7.24 18.61 -26.54
N LEU A 641 7.08 19.13 -25.33
CA LEU A 641 7.50 20.47 -24.97
C LEU A 641 8.31 20.41 -23.68
N THR A 642 9.39 21.18 -23.60
CA THR A 642 10.17 21.29 -22.36
C THR A 642 9.69 22.52 -21.60
N ASP A 643 9.29 22.35 -20.34
CA ASP A 643 8.87 23.45 -19.48
C ASP A 643 10.08 24.29 -19.01
N ALA A 644 9.82 25.43 -18.37
CA ALA A 644 10.89 26.31 -17.86
C ALA A 644 11.73 25.69 -16.72
N LYS A 645 11.27 24.59 -16.12
CA LYS A 645 11.98 23.81 -15.09
C LYS A 645 12.80 22.67 -15.71
N GLY A 646 12.81 22.53 -17.03
CA GLY A 646 13.55 21.49 -17.75
C GLY A 646 12.82 20.15 -17.85
N ARG A 647 11.55 20.08 -17.45
CA ARG A 647 10.74 18.85 -17.53
C ARG A 647 10.17 18.71 -18.93
N ARG A 648 10.23 17.51 -19.47
CA ARG A 648 9.70 17.19 -20.80
C ARG A 648 8.25 16.71 -20.68
N VAL A 649 7.31 17.46 -21.26
CA VAL A 649 5.89 17.14 -21.29
C VAL A 649 5.55 16.49 -22.63
N ASP A 650 4.81 15.38 -22.58
CA ASP A 650 4.44 14.58 -23.75
C ASP A 650 3.06 14.97 -24.31
N PHE A 651 3.03 15.27 -25.61
CA PHE A 651 1.83 15.63 -26.38
C PHE A 651 1.44 14.55 -27.40
N ARG A 652 2.16 13.42 -27.50
CA ARG A 652 1.91 12.35 -28.49
C ARG A 652 0.50 11.75 -28.40
N ASN A 653 -0.12 11.82 -27.22
CA ASN A 653 -1.47 11.33 -26.93
C ASN A 653 -2.56 12.42 -26.95
N THR A 654 -2.21 13.64 -27.38
CA THR A 654 -3.15 14.77 -27.46
C THR A 654 -3.73 14.92 -28.86
N VAL A 655 -4.90 15.55 -28.95
CA VAL A 655 -5.40 16.14 -30.19
C VAL A 655 -5.29 17.66 -30.07
N ILE A 656 -4.52 18.29 -30.95
CA ILE A 656 -4.35 19.75 -30.96
C ILE A 656 -5.37 20.36 -31.91
N ILE A 657 -6.16 21.31 -31.42
CA ILE A 657 -7.14 22.09 -32.18
C ILE A 657 -6.79 23.57 -32.00
N MET A 658 -6.72 24.29 -33.12
CA MET A 658 -6.46 25.73 -33.21
C MET A 658 -7.62 26.46 -33.87
#